data_AF-A0A963ZKN7-F1
#
_entry.id   AF-A0A963ZKN7-F1
#
_cell.length_a   1.000
_cell.length_b   1.000
_cell.length_c   1.000
_cell.angle_alpha   90.00
_cell.angle_beta   90.00
_cell.angle_gamma   90.00
#
_symmetry.space_group_name_H-M   'P 1'
#
loop_
_entity.id
_entity.type
_entity.pdbx_description
1 polymer ?
#
loop_
_entity_poly.entity_id
_entity_poly.type
_entity_poly.pdbx_seq_one_letter_code
_entity_poly.pdbx_strand_id
1 'polypeptide(L)'
;MAQTLAAQTIDRTQRPVADPAPEIAFPPYQTLLLDNGLKVFLVHDPRPLVTMRLLVRGGNAVVGEKTGLGDAVADLMTKGAGGMSAQEFAEQIDFVGGNIGASSSEDAISISASGLKKHIGKITELFANVVLRPTYPADELAKYQALQIDGLKASKKQSDFIADYAVRKVLFGDAPFARMPSEKSINALTREDILNYHATYVKPENATLAIVGDLTASEVRALLNEKFATWKSTGKPVKLESGGVKVGKQKVVLVDRPTSVQSAIRIVGAGPDYTSSDRTRASLLSSILGGGTGLGNRLASNLRETHGWTYSPYSYFTTNLFGGSFVAAADVSNNVTDSAIVQMIFEIERLTKENVPDEELTLNVQSAVGTYLMSLANADRTATRVQSIDFYSLPTDHFDKLVEIYTSTTPSQLMAIAKKYFQKEKMAVVVVGKASDVQESLKQFGDITLWNEDLQPVKGMETAEAGVSADQVWNSMLDAMGGKDVLRKVKSLSIEGKMELSAGGQKIPGIYKMVQAYPRKEYVELTAQMGPQTMTLFQQFTTEESAAQIQQGQPIPMGDDEVQKQIASTHILQEAWLDALGGSVELKGIKEVDGKSCYVILLKREGADDQSYYIDRTTYLPYEIVAGESDIKFTGWGKVDAGITQPSGLIIGMGPSELVVNDLTYTVNGTVDEKIFQAK
;
A
#
# COMPACT_ATOMS: atom_id res chain seq x y z
N MET A 1 -61.68 -10.86 0.43
CA MET A 1 -61.99 -9.83 1.44
C MET A 1 -60.66 -9.37 2.03
N ALA A 2 -60.26 -8.13 1.76
CA ALA A 2 -59.05 -7.54 2.33
C ALA A 2 -59.32 -7.23 3.82
N GLN A 3 -58.59 -7.88 4.72
CA GLN A 3 -58.53 -7.44 6.11
C GLN A 3 -57.70 -6.15 6.16
N THR A 4 -58.36 -5.05 6.47
CA THR A 4 -57.73 -3.81 6.93
C THR A 4 -56.93 -4.12 8.20
N LEU A 5 -55.60 -4.20 8.08
CA LEU A 5 -54.69 -4.08 9.21
C LEU A 5 -54.91 -2.69 9.81
N ALA A 6 -55.55 -2.63 10.98
CA ALA A 6 -55.61 -1.42 11.78
C ALA A 6 -54.18 -0.99 12.09
N ALA A 7 -53.81 0.23 11.67
CA ALA A 7 -52.53 0.82 12.02
C ALA A 7 -52.45 0.93 13.55
N GLN A 8 -51.55 0.16 14.17
CA GLN A 8 -51.23 0.36 15.58
C GLN A 8 -50.80 1.82 15.78
N THR A 9 -51.39 2.50 16.75
CA THR A 9 -50.92 3.80 17.21
C THR A 9 -49.56 3.61 17.85
N ILE A 10 -48.49 3.89 17.08
CA ILE A 10 -47.11 3.80 17.56
C ILE A 10 -46.84 4.99 18.49
N ASP A 11 -46.66 4.71 19.78
CA ASP A 11 -46.13 5.69 20.74
C ASP A 11 -44.65 5.95 20.43
N ARG A 12 -44.35 7.10 19.80
CA ARG A 12 -43.00 7.48 19.40
C ARG A 12 -42.10 7.89 20.58
N THR A 13 -42.64 7.98 21.79
CA THR A 13 -41.86 8.27 23.01
C THR A 13 -41.28 7.01 23.65
N GLN A 14 -41.78 5.83 23.28
CA GLN A 14 -41.30 4.55 23.79
C GLN A 14 -40.50 3.80 22.73
N ARG A 15 -39.27 3.39 23.09
CA ARG A 15 -38.47 2.50 22.24
C ARG A 15 -39.21 1.16 22.12
N PRO A 16 -39.39 0.61 20.91
CA PRO A 16 -39.95 -0.73 20.74
C PRO A 16 -39.18 -1.75 21.56
N VAL A 17 -39.89 -2.59 22.30
CA VAL A 17 -39.29 -3.73 23.00
C VAL A 17 -38.90 -4.76 21.95
N ALA A 18 -37.65 -5.22 21.97
CA ALA A 18 -37.21 -6.27 21.07
C ALA A 18 -37.89 -7.59 21.45
N ASP A 19 -38.37 -8.34 20.44
CA ASP A 19 -38.84 -9.70 20.64
C ASP A 19 -37.71 -10.59 21.20
N PRO A 20 -38.04 -11.67 21.93
CA PRO A 20 -37.05 -12.65 22.36
C PRO A 20 -36.22 -13.15 21.17
N ALA A 21 -34.91 -13.26 21.36
CA ALA A 21 -34.04 -13.82 20.33
C ALA A 21 -34.50 -15.25 20.01
N PRO A 22 -34.65 -15.62 18.72
CA PRO A 22 -35.06 -16.96 18.35
C PRO A 22 -34.06 -18.01 18.88
N GLU A 23 -34.51 -19.25 19.02
CA GLU A 23 -33.60 -20.37 19.28
C GLU A 23 -32.85 -20.68 17.98
N ILE A 24 -31.54 -20.41 17.95
CA ILE A 24 -30.79 -20.31 16.69
C ILE A 24 -29.68 -21.36 16.68
N ALA A 25 -29.71 -22.19 15.64
CA ALA A 25 -28.63 -23.09 15.27
C ALA A 25 -28.05 -22.66 13.92
N PHE A 26 -26.76 -22.96 13.71
CA PHE A 26 -26.16 -22.85 12.39
C PHE A 26 -26.88 -23.83 11.43
N PRO A 27 -27.11 -23.46 10.15
CA PRO A 27 -27.83 -24.33 9.23
C PRO A 27 -27.18 -25.72 9.12
N PRO A 28 -27.96 -26.81 9.23
CA PRO A 28 -27.41 -28.15 9.10
C PRO A 28 -26.86 -28.36 7.69
N TYR A 29 -25.78 -29.13 7.58
CA TYR A 29 -25.13 -29.41 6.31
C TYR A 29 -24.79 -30.89 6.17
N GLN A 30 -24.78 -31.38 4.92
CA GLN A 30 -24.32 -32.72 4.58
C GLN A 30 -22.90 -32.65 4.05
N THR A 31 -22.05 -33.62 4.42
CA THR A 31 -20.73 -33.79 3.81
C THR A 31 -20.78 -34.94 2.82
N LEU A 32 -20.44 -34.65 1.57
CA LEU A 32 -20.36 -35.60 0.47
C LEU A 32 -18.90 -35.74 0.05
N LEU A 33 -18.51 -36.94 -0.37
CA LEU A 33 -17.22 -37.21 -1.02
C LEU A 33 -17.51 -37.63 -2.46
N LEU A 34 -16.96 -36.91 -3.42
CA LEU A 34 -17.05 -37.26 -4.86
C LEU A 34 -16.09 -38.38 -5.22
N ASP A 35 -16.29 -38.98 -6.39
CA ASP A 35 -15.50 -40.12 -6.87
C ASP A 35 -14.02 -39.74 -7.09
N ASN A 36 -13.76 -38.46 -7.35
CA ASN A 36 -12.42 -37.90 -7.51
C ASN A 36 -11.74 -37.47 -6.19
N GLY A 37 -12.41 -37.67 -5.05
CA GLY A 37 -11.91 -37.33 -3.72
C GLY A 37 -12.22 -35.90 -3.25
N LEU A 38 -12.88 -35.07 -4.06
CA LEU A 38 -13.30 -33.73 -3.63
C LEU A 38 -14.33 -33.83 -2.50
N LYS A 39 -14.05 -33.16 -1.38
CA LYS A 39 -15.00 -32.99 -0.27
C LYS A 39 -15.97 -31.86 -0.60
N VAL A 40 -17.27 -32.17 -0.53
CA VAL A 40 -18.36 -31.23 -0.83
C VAL A 40 -19.27 -31.06 0.37
N PHE A 41 -19.52 -29.83 0.77
CA PHE A 41 -20.52 -29.47 1.78
C PHE A 41 -21.80 -29.01 1.09
N LEU A 42 -22.93 -29.58 1.47
CA LEU A 42 -24.24 -29.21 0.94
C LEU A 42 -25.12 -28.66 2.06
N VAL A 43 -25.52 -27.39 1.93
CA VAL A 43 -26.47 -26.71 2.81
C VAL A 43 -27.77 -26.50 2.05
N HIS A 44 -28.87 -26.99 2.59
CA HIS A 44 -30.18 -26.80 1.97
C HIS A 44 -30.67 -25.36 2.15
N ASP A 45 -31.12 -24.75 1.06
CA ASP A 45 -31.75 -23.44 1.05
C ASP A 45 -32.89 -23.44 0.03
N PRO A 46 -34.16 -23.23 0.44
CA PRO A 46 -35.32 -23.40 -0.44
C PRO A 46 -35.47 -22.30 -1.50
N ARG A 47 -34.64 -21.23 -1.46
CA ARG A 47 -34.68 -20.17 -2.46
C ARG A 47 -34.26 -20.71 -3.83
N PRO A 48 -34.77 -20.16 -4.95
CA PRO A 48 -34.44 -20.62 -6.30
C PRO A 48 -33.03 -20.22 -6.77
N LEU A 49 -32.11 -19.96 -5.84
CA LEU A 49 -30.73 -19.57 -6.07
C LEU A 49 -29.81 -20.70 -5.58
N VAL A 50 -28.75 -20.97 -6.34
CA VAL A 50 -27.69 -21.88 -5.92
C VAL A 50 -26.38 -21.11 -5.91
N THR A 51 -25.63 -21.22 -4.83
CA THR A 51 -24.28 -20.69 -4.67
C THR A 51 -23.30 -21.84 -4.54
N MET A 52 -22.22 -21.80 -5.31
CA MET A 52 -21.10 -22.73 -5.24
C MET A 52 -19.83 -21.95 -4.87
N ARG A 53 -19.04 -22.46 -3.94
CA ARG A 53 -17.78 -21.87 -3.52
C ARG A 53 -16.71 -22.95 -3.39
N LEU A 54 -15.74 -22.96 -4.29
CA LEU A 54 -14.54 -23.78 -4.17
C LEU A 54 -13.48 -22.98 -3.41
N LEU A 55 -12.89 -23.61 -2.40
CA LEU A 55 -11.80 -23.06 -1.62
C LEU A 55 -10.58 -23.98 -1.78
N VAL A 56 -9.51 -23.44 -2.34
CA VAL A 56 -8.26 -24.15 -2.62
C VAL A 56 -7.20 -23.63 -1.66
N ARG A 57 -6.53 -24.51 -0.90
CA ARG A 57 -5.42 -24.09 0.00
C ARG A 57 -4.23 -23.62 -0.83
N GLY A 58 -3.72 -22.42 -0.56
CA GLY A 58 -2.72 -21.78 -1.39
C GLY A 58 -2.65 -20.30 -1.11
N GLY A 59 -3.03 -19.47 -2.08
CA GLY A 59 -2.97 -18.03 -2.01
C GLY A 59 -1.58 -17.44 -2.29
N ASN A 60 -1.36 -16.21 -1.84
CA ASN A 60 -0.11 -15.48 -2.03
C ASN A 60 1.03 -15.91 -1.09
N ALA A 61 0.77 -16.69 -0.05
CA ALA A 61 1.83 -17.10 0.87
C ALA A 61 2.76 -18.18 0.31
N VAL A 62 2.35 -18.88 -0.76
CA VAL A 62 3.12 -19.98 -1.36
C VAL A 62 3.94 -19.57 -2.59
N VAL A 63 3.94 -18.29 -2.94
CA VAL A 63 4.52 -17.78 -4.21
C VAL A 63 5.98 -17.36 -4.11
N GLY A 64 6.56 -17.32 -2.90
CA GLY A 64 7.93 -16.86 -2.67
C GLY A 64 8.13 -15.40 -3.11
N GLU A 65 9.16 -15.15 -3.94
CA GLU A 65 9.50 -13.82 -4.46
C GLU A 65 8.51 -13.32 -5.55
N LYS A 66 7.59 -14.17 -6.03
CA LYS A 66 6.62 -13.81 -7.07
C LYS A 66 5.35 -13.18 -6.47
N THR A 67 5.54 -12.13 -5.67
CA THR A 67 4.44 -11.42 -5.00
C THR A 67 3.39 -10.96 -6.02
N GLY A 68 2.12 -11.31 -5.78
CA GLY A 68 0.99 -11.06 -6.69
C GLY A 68 0.63 -12.24 -7.62
N LEU A 69 1.39 -13.33 -7.62
CA LEU A 69 1.10 -14.49 -8.48
C LEU A 69 -0.24 -15.16 -8.15
N GLY A 70 -0.63 -15.26 -6.87
CA GLY A 70 -1.92 -15.84 -6.48
C GLY A 70 -3.10 -15.02 -7.01
N ASP A 71 -2.99 -13.69 -6.93
CA ASP A 71 -3.97 -12.76 -7.49
C ASP A 71 -4.06 -12.87 -9.01
N ALA A 72 -2.92 -12.98 -9.71
CA ALA A 72 -2.89 -13.17 -11.15
C ALA A 72 -3.55 -14.48 -11.59
N VAL A 73 -3.30 -15.58 -10.87
CA VAL A 73 -3.96 -16.87 -11.11
C VAL A 73 -5.46 -16.76 -10.95
N ALA A 74 -5.93 -16.10 -9.89
CA ALA A 74 -7.36 -15.93 -9.60
C ALA A 74 -8.06 -14.99 -10.58
N ASP A 75 -7.45 -13.88 -10.98
CA ASP A 75 -8.07 -12.96 -11.93
C ASP A 75 -8.17 -13.60 -13.33
N LEU A 76 -7.05 -14.14 -13.82
CA LEU A 76 -6.92 -14.60 -15.19
C LEU A 76 -7.63 -15.94 -15.46
N MET A 77 -7.96 -16.73 -14.44
CA MET A 77 -8.68 -18.00 -14.65
C MET A 77 -10.11 -17.79 -15.20
N THR A 78 -10.67 -16.59 -15.03
CA THR A 78 -11.97 -16.21 -15.58
C THR A 78 -11.87 -15.53 -16.96
N LYS A 79 -10.65 -15.20 -17.42
CA LYS A 79 -10.38 -14.49 -18.68
C LYS A 79 -10.20 -15.42 -19.89
N GLY A 80 -10.84 -16.59 -19.83
CA GLY A 80 -10.84 -17.58 -20.91
C GLY A 80 -10.74 -18.99 -20.34
N ALA A 81 -11.79 -19.78 -20.54
CA ALA A 81 -11.92 -21.11 -19.96
C ALA A 81 -12.72 -22.04 -20.87
N GLY A 82 -12.41 -23.34 -20.86
CA GLY A 82 -13.17 -24.34 -21.62
C GLY A 82 -13.13 -24.15 -23.14
N GLY A 83 -12.10 -23.47 -23.67
CA GLY A 83 -11.95 -23.16 -25.10
C GLY A 83 -12.64 -21.86 -25.55
N MET A 84 -13.31 -21.15 -24.63
CA MET A 84 -13.90 -19.83 -24.90
C MET A 84 -12.89 -18.71 -24.61
N SER A 85 -12.95 -17.64 -25.40
CA SER A 85 -12.31 -16.37 -25.08
C SER A 85 -12.93 -15.72 -23.84
N ALA A 86 -12.27 -14.69 -23.29
CA ALA A 86 -12.79 -13.93 -22.14
C ALA A 86 -14.20 -13.37 -22.41
N GLN A 87 -14.43 -12.82 -23.61
CA GLN A 87 -15.72 -12.24 -23.99
C GLN A 87 -16.82 -13.30 -24.11
N GLU A 88 -16.56 -14.37 -24.88
CA GLU A 88 -17.54 -15.45 -25.05
C GLU A 88 -17.90 -16.09 -23.69
N PHE A 89 -16.91 -16.25 -22.80
CA PHE A 89 -17.14 -16.79 -21.47
C PHE A 89 -18.05 -15.88 -20.63
N ALA A 90 -17.81 -14.57 -20.65
CA ALA A 90 -18.64 -13.59 -19.96
C ALA A 90 -20.08 -13.57 -20.50
N GLU A 91 -20.26 -13.60 -21.83
CA GLU A 91 -21.58 -13.65 -22.48
C GLU A 91 -22.38 -14.90 -22.07
N GLN A 92 -21.71 -16.05 -21.88
CA GLN A 92 -22.37 -17.27 -21.40
C GLN A 92 -22.84 -17.16 -19.94
N ILE A 93 -22.10 -16.45 -19.08
CA ILE A 93 -22.51 -16.19 -17.69
C ILE A 93 -23.71 -15.23 -17.67
N ASP A 94 -23.65 -14.15 -18.44
CA ASP A 94 -24.73 -13.16 -18.53
C ASP A 94 -26.03 -13.77 -19.06
N PHE A 95 -25.93 -14.64 -20.07
CA PHE A 95 -27.09 -15.33 -20.65
C PHE A 95 -27.89 -16.15 -19.63
N VAL A 96 -27.21 -16.75 -18.65
CA VAL A 96 -27.87 -17.51 -17.58
C VAL A 96 -28.22 -16.67 -16.35
N GLY A 97 -27.92 -15.35 -16.39
CA GLY A 97 -28.10 -14.44 -15.27
C GLY A 97 -27.30 -14.86 -14.04
N GLY A 98 -26.13 -15.45 -14.25
CA GLY A 98 -25.26 -15.95 -13.20
C GLY A 98 -24.13 -14.99 -12.86
N ASN A 99 -23.29 -15.39 -11.92
CA ASN A 99 -22.02 -14.75 -11.63
C ASN A 99 -20.98 -15.85 -11.41
N ILE A 100 -19.77 -15.68 -11.95
CA ILE A 100 -18.61 -16.50 -11.64
C ILE A 100 -17.42 -15.57 -11.43
N GLY A 101 -16.72 -15.76 -10.32
CA GLY A 101 -15.53 -14.98 -9.99
C GLY A 101 -14.51 -15.81 -9.25
N ALA A 102 -13.30 -15.28 -9.16
CA ALA A 102 -12.26 -15.84 -8.33
C ALA A 102 -11.45 -14.73 -7.66
N SER A 103 -10.92 -15.03 -6.49
CA SER A 103 -10.03 -14.15 -5.75
C SER A 103 -8.98 -14.95 -4.98
N SER A 104 -7.87 -14.29 -4.66
CA SER A 104 -6.83 -14.85 -3.81
C SER A 104 -6.82 -14.12 -2.47
N SER A 105 -6.62 -14.88 -1.40
CA SER A 105 -6.13 -14.38 -0.11
C SER A 105 -4.66 -14.75 0.03
N GLU A 106 -4.11 -14.55 1.21
CA GLU A 106 -2.76 -15.02 1.53
C GLU A 106 -2.69 -16.55 1.60
N ASP A 107 -3.73 -17.22 2.08
CA ASP A 107 -3.76 -18.66 2.40
C ASP A 107 -4.68 -19.50 1.51
N ALA A 108 -5.44 -18.88 0.60
CA ALA A 108 -6.34 -19.60 -0.29
C ALA A 108 -6.61 -18.89 -1.62
N ILE A 109 -7.00 -19.67 -2.61
CA ILE A 109 -7.77 -19.18 -3.77
C ILE A 109 -9.22 -19.58 -3.56
N SER A 110 -10.14 -18.65 -3.77
CA SER A 110 -11.57 -18.93 -3.78
C SER A 110 -12.13 -18.71 -5.17
N ILE A 111 -12.87 -19.69 -5.68
CA ILE A 111 -13.66 -19.58 -6.90
C ILE A 111 -15.13 -19.70 -6.50
N SER A 112 -15.94 -18.72 -6.86
CA SER A 112 -17.36 -18.69 -6.54
C SER A 112 -18.20 -18.64 -7.81
N ALA A 113 -19.39 -19.23 -7.74
CA ALA A 113 -20.41 -19.13 -8.76
C ALA A 113 -21.80 -19.05 -8.12
N SER A 114 -22.71 -18.29 -8.73
CA SER A 114 -24.10 -18.24 -8.31
C SER A 114 -25.04 -18.07 -9.49
N GLY A 115 -26.29 -18.51 -9.32
CA GLY A 115 -27.37 -18.26 -10.27
C GLY A 115 -28.61 -19.09 -9.98
N LEU A 116 -29.58 -19.05 -10.88
CA LEU A 116 -30.89 -19.68 -10.67
C LEU A 116 -30.82 -21.20 -10.82
N LYS A 117 -31.54 -21.94 -9.95
CA LYS A 117 -31.60 -23.41 -9.96
C LYS A 117 -31.92 -23.99 -11.36
N LYS A 118 -32.81 -23.35 -12.11
CA LYS A 118 -33.18 -23.77 -13.48
C LYS A 118 -32.00 -23.81 -14.48
N HIS A 119 -30.90 -23.09 -14.20
CA HIS A 119 -29.71 -23.03 -15.04
C HIS A 119 -28.50 -23.72 -14.40
N ILE A 120 -28.68 -24.47 -13.30
CA ILE A 120 -27.57 -25.03 -12.53
C ILE A 120 -26.65 -25.92 -13.36
N GLY A 121 -27.21 -26.69 -14.31
CA GLY A 121 -26.41 -27.51 -15.22
C GLY A 121 -25.37 -26.70 -16.01
N LYS A 122 -25.77 -25.54 -16.55
CA LYS A 122 -24.88 -24.66 -17.31
C LYS A 122 -23.93 -23.89 -16.39
N ILE A 123 -24.42 -23.40 -15.25
CA ILE A 123 -23.57 -22.69 -14.27
C ILE A 123 -22.45 -23.60 -13.77
N THR A 124 -22.75 -24.87 -13.45
CA THR A 124 -21.75 -25.84 -13.01
C THR A 124 -20.80 -26.25 -14.12
N GLU A 125 -21.25 -26.30 -15.38
CA GLU A 125 -20.38 -26.48 -16.54
C GLU A 125 -19.36 -25.33 -16.67
N LEU A 126 -19.81 -24.08 -16.62
CA LEU A 126 -18.95 -22.90 -16.71
C LEU A 126 -17.99 -22.83 -15.52
N PHE A 127 -18.48 -23.13 -14.32
CA PHE A 127 -17.66 -23.21 -13.11
C PHE A 127 -16.57 -24.29 -13.23
N ALA A 128 -16.91 -25.49 -13.70
CA ALA A 128 -15.93 -26.55 -13.94
C ALA A 128 -14.91 -26.14 -15.02
N ASN A 129 -15.31 -25.40 -16.05
CA ASN A 129 -14.36 -24.88 -17.05
C ASN A 129 -13.31 -23.95 -16.43
N VAL A 130 -13.72 -23.03 -15.54
CA VAL A 130 -12.80 -22.11 -14.84
C VAL A 130 -11.83 -22.87 -13.95
N VAL A 131 -12.31 -23.89 -13.23
CA VAL A 131 -11.47 -24.66 -12.31
C VAL A 131 -10.52 -25.59 -13.07
N LEU A 132 -11.00 -26.28 -14.11
CA LEU A 132 -10.30 -27.41 -14.73
C LEU A 132 -9.57 -27.06 -16.02
N ARG A 133 -10.06 -26.05 -16.76
CA ARG A 133 -9.58 -25.71 -18.10
C ARG A 133 -9.44 -24.20 -18.32
N PRO A 134 -8.84 -23.42 -17.39
CA PRO A 134 -8.47 -22.04 -17.68
C PRO A 134 -7.35 -22.00 -18.72
N THR A 135 -7.43 -21.05 -19.65
CA THR A 135 -6.49 -20.94 -20.78
C THR A 135 -5.32 -19.99 -20.49
N TYR A 136 -5.51 -19.07 -19.54
CA TYR A 136 -4.56 -18.01 -19.16
C TYR A 136 -3.94 -17.31 -20.38
N PRO A 137 -4.73 -16.56 -21.18
CA PRO A 137 -4.23 -15.93 -22.39
C PRO A 137 -3.09 -14.94 -22.11
N ALA A 138 -2.07 -14.92 -22.98
CA ALA A 138 -0.90 -14.06 -22.80
C ALA A 138 -1.21 -12.57 -22.96
N ASP A 139 -2.16 -12.24 -23.82
CA ASP A 139 -2.66 -10.87 -24.01
C ASP A 139 -3.45 -10.38 -22.78
N GLU A 140 -4.23 -11.26 -22.14
CA GLU A 140 -4.91 -10.94 -20.89
C GLU A 140 -3.93 -10.76 -19.72
N LEU A 141 -2.83 -11.53 -19.67
CA LEU A 141 -1.77 -11.30 -18.69
C LEU A 141 -1.12 -9.91 -18.86
N ALA A 142 -0.83 -9.51 -20.10
CA ALA A 142 -0.25 -8.19 -20.36
C ALA A 142 -1.20 -7.04 -19.93
N LYS A 143 -2.51 -7.19 -20.19
CA LYS A 143 -3.53 -6.24 -19.71
C LYS A 143 -3.59 -6.21 -18.19
N TYR A 144 -3.58 -7.37 -17.54
CA TYR A 144 -3.56 -7.49 -16.08
C TYR A 144 -2.33 -6.77 -15.49
N GLN A 145 -1.13 -7.01 -16.01
CA GLN A 145 0.09 -6.37 -15.53
C GLN A 145 0.01 -4.85 -15.62
N ALA A 146 -0.43 -4.31 -16.76
CA ALA A 146 -0.60 -2.87 -16.94
C ALA A 146 -1.59 -2.28 -15.93
N LEU A 147 -2.77 -2.90 -15.79
CA LEU A 147 -3.80 -2.46 -14.83
C LEU A 147 -3.33 -2.53 -13.37
N GLN A 148 -2.59 -3.58 -13.00
CA GLN A 148 -2.07 -3.71 -11.63
C GLN A 148 -0.96 -2.69 -11.34
N ILE A 149 -0.12 -2.36 -12.32
CA ILE A 149 0.91 -1.33 -12.15
C ILE A 149 0.27 0.04 -11.98
N ASP A 150 -0.72 0.39 -12.79
CA ASP A 150 -1.43 1.66 -12.66
C ASP A 150 -2.22 1.73 -11.35
N GLY A 151 -2.87 0.63 -10.97
CA GLY A 151 -3.53 0.48 -9.66
C GLY A 151 -2.55 0.66 -8.51
N LEU A 152 -1.38 0.02 -8.56
CA LEU A 152 -0.34 0.13 -7.53
C LEU A 152 0.18 1.57 -7.41
N LYS A 153 0.40 2.26 -8.53
CA LYS A 153 0.78 3.69 -8.53
C LYS A 153 -0.27 4.57 -7.88
N ALA A 154 -1.56 4.30 -8.11
CA ALA A 154 -2.65 5.00 -7.46
C ALA A 154 -2.73 4.68 -5.96
N SER A 155 -2.62 3.40 -5.59
CA SER A 155 -2.67 2.95 -4.19
C SER A 155 -1.50 3.46 -3.36
N LYS A 156 -0.28 3.54 -3.92
CA LYS A 156 0.88 4.13 -3.23
C LYS A 156 0.68 5.60 -2.84
N LYS A 157 -0.23 6.32 -3.50
CA LYS A 157 -0.58 7.69 -3.10
C LYS A 157 -1.46 7.75 -1.85
N GLN A 158 -2.04 6.63 -1.42
CA GLN A 158 -2.90 6.53 -0.24
C GLN A 158 -2.07 6.11 0.98
N SER A 159 -2.12 6.91 2.05
CA SER A 159 -1.42 6.62 3.30
C SER A 159 -1.86 5.30 3.92
N ASP A 160 -3.14 4.95 3.81
CA ASP A 160 -3.69 3.71 4.37
C ASP A 160 -3.10 2.46 3.73
N PHE A 161 -2.90 2.49 2.41
CA PHE A 161 -2.28 1.38 1.69
C PHE A 161 -0.85 1.13 2.18
N ILE A 162 -0.06 2.21 2.33
CA ILE A 162 1.30 2.13 2.89
C ILE A 162 1.23 1.64 4.34
N ALA A 163 0.30 2.16 5.15
CA ALA A 163 0.15 1.79 6.56
C ALA A 163 -0.19 0.31 6.73
N ASP A 164 -1.07 -0.24 5.90
CA ASP A 164 -1.47 -1.65 5.96
C ASP A 164 -0.29 -2.59 5.67
N TYR A 165 0.53 -2.28 4.66
CA TYR A 165 1.73 -3.08 4.39
C TYR A 165 2.84 -2.84 5.42
N ALA A 166 2.98 -1.62 5.95
CA ALA A 166 3.90 -1.33 7.05
C ALA A 166 3.55 -2.17 8.28
N VAL A 167 2.25 -2.25 8.63
CA VAL A 167 1.73 -3.11 9.69
C VAL A 167 2.08 -4.58 9.45
N ARG A 168 1.85 -5.09 8.24
CA ARG A 168 2.22 -6.48 7.91
C ARG A 168 3.73 -6.71 8.07
N LYS A 169 4.57 -5.81 7.55
CA LYS A 169 6.03 -5.90 7.70
C LYS A 169 6.48 -5.86 9.16
N VAL A 170 5.86 -5.03 10.00
CA VAL A 170 6.12 -4.99 11.44
C VAL A 170 5.72 -6.29 12.14
N LEU A 171 4.55 -6.82 11.81
CA LEU A 171 4.01 -8.02 12.45
C LEU A 171 4.74 -9.30 12.01
N PHE A 172 5.29 -9.33 10.80
CA PHE A 172 5.64 -10.59 10.14
C PHE A 172 7.02 -10.60 9.44
N GLY A 173 7.73 -9.46 9.44
CA GLY A 173 9.06 -9.33 8.85
C GLY A 173 9.06 -9.55 7.34
N ASP A 174 10.00 -10.34 6.84
CA ASP A 174 10.18 -10.61 5.40
C ASP A 174 9.40 -11.85 4.90
N ALA A 175 8.50 -12.38 5.73
CA ALA A 175 7.65 -13.50 5.34
C ALA A 175 6.80 -13.14 4.11
N PRO A 176 6.46 -14.09 3.21
CA PRO A 176 5.79 -13.81 1.95
C PRO A 176 4.55 -12.90 2.06
N PHE A 177 3.74 -13.11 3.09
CA PHE A 177 2.50 -12.36 3.35
C PHE A 177 2.69 -10.92 3.85
N ALA A 178 3.91 -10.52 4.21
CA ALA A 178 4.26 -9.14 4.55
C ALA A 178 4.79 -8.34 3.36
N ARG A 179 5.00 -8.99 2.22
CA ARG A 179 5.62 -8.35 1.06
C ARG A 179 4.58 -7.51 0.32
N MET A 180 4.94 -6.26 0.09
CA MET A 180 4.17 -5.37 -0.76
C MET A 180 4.48 -5.65 -2.24
N PRO A 181 3.46 -5.79 -3.11
CA PRO A 181 3.68 -5.87 -4.55
C PRO A 181 4.47 -4.66 -5.07
N SER A 182 5.31 -4.90 -6.07
CA SER A 182 6.10 -3.85 -6.75
C SER A 182 5.90 -3.94 -8.25
N GLU A 183 6.19 -2.85 -8.98
CA GLU A 183 6.19 -2.88 -10.44
C GLU A 183 7.13 -3.97 -10.97
N LYS A 184 8.27 -4.18 -10.30
CA LYS A 184 9.22 -5.24 -10.62
C LYS A 184 8.61 -6.64 -10.45
N SER A 185 7.92 -6.91 -9.34
CA SER A 185 7.33 -8.23 -9.09
C SER A 185 6.19 -8.54 -10.05
N ILE A 186 5.36 -7.54 -10.37
CA ILE A 186 4.23 -7.67 -11.31
C ILE A 186 4.74 -7.91 -12.74
N ASN A 187 5.70 -7.12 -13.22
CA ASN A 187 6.29 -7.30 -14.55
C ASN A 187 7.03 -8.63 -14.71
N ALA A 188 7.55 -9.19 -13.61
CA ALA A 188 8.25 -10.47 -13.63
C ALA A 188 7.31 -11.69 -13.73
N LEU A 189 5.99 -11.52 -13.56
CA LEU A 189 5.03 -12.62 -13.68
C LEU A 189 4.98 -13.15 -15.11
N THR A 190 5.07 -14.47 -15.26
CA THR A 190 4.97 -15.13 -16.56
C THR A 190 3.75 -16.04 -16.63
N ARG A 191 3.28 -16.32 -17.85
CA ARG A 191 2.20 -17.29 -18.07
C ARG A 191 2.57 -18.69 -17.57
N GLU A 192 3.84 -19.07 -17.69
CA GLU A 192 4.35 -20.35 -17.18
C GLU A 192 4.20 -20.45 -15.66
N ASP A 193 4.46 -19.36 -14.93
CA ASP A 193 4.27 -19.33 -13.48
C ASP A 193 2.83 -19.56 -13.06
N ILE A 194 1.89 -18.95 -13.79
CA ILE A 194 0.45 -19.09 -13.55
C ILE A 194 0.00 -20.53 -13.81
N LEU A 195 0.45 -21.12 -14.92
CA LEU A 195 0.17 -22.52 -15.26
C LEU A 195 0.74 -23.48 -14.22
N ASN A 196 1.99 -23.25 -13.79
CA ASN A 196 2.65 -24.06 -12.78
C ASN A 196 1.96 -23.95 -11.42
N TYR A 197 1.52 -22.74 -11.03
CA TYR A 197 0.73 -22.55 -9.82
C TYR A 197 -0.58 -23.32 -9.90
N HIS A 198 -1.36 -23.15 -10.98
CA HIS A 198 -2.64 -23.83 -11.16
C HIS A 198 -2.48 -25.36 -11.09
N ALA A 199 -1.53 -25.90 -11.85
CA ALA A 199 -1.24 -27.33 -11.88
C ALA A 199 -0.75 -27.90 -10.53
N THR A 200 -0.13 -27.07 -9.69
CA THR A 200 0.40 -27.48 -8.38
C THR A 200 -0.68 -27.46 -7.31
N TYR A 201 -1.46 -26.37 -7.22
CA TYR A 201 -2.34 -26.10 -6.09
C TYR A 201 -3.82 -26.39 -6.36
N VAL A 202 -4.30 -26.23 -7.60
CA VAL A 202 -5.73 -26.39 -7.94
C VAL A 202 -6.05 -27.87 -8.19
N LYS A 203 -6.14 -28.62 -7.10
CA LYS A 203 -6.33 -30.08 -7.07
C LYS A 203 -7.44 -30.51 -6.11
N PRO A 204 -8.14 -31.64 -6.36
CA PRO A 204 -9.28 -32.04 -5.54
C PRO A 204 -8.89 -32.34 -4.10
N GLU A 205 -7.72 -32.94 -3.84
CA GLU A 205 -7.20 -33.18 -2.48
C GLU A 205 -6.86 -31.89 -1.72
N ASN A 206 -6.63 -30.79 -2.44
CA ASN A 206 -6.20 -29.53 -1.89
C ASN A 206 -7.36 -28.51 -1.80
N ALA A 207 -8.58 -28.96 -2.05
CA ALA A 207 -9.76 -28.11 -2.15
C ALA A 207 -10.98 -28.69 -1.42
N THR A 208 -11.89 -27.79 -1.04
CA THR A 208 -13.26 -28.15 -0.63
C THR A 208 -14.25 -27.33 -1.42
N LEU A 209 -15.44 -27.87 -1.67
CA LEU A 209 -16.54 -27.18 -2.33
C LEU A 209 -17.71 -27.04 -1.37
N ALA A 210 -18.26 -25.85 -1.18
CA ALA A 210 -19.54 -25.65 -0.52
C ALA A 210 -20.62 -25.28 -1.54
N ILE A 211 -21.80 -25.88 -1.40
CA ILE A 211 -22.99 -25.62 -2.20
C ILE A 211 -24.12 -25.25 -1.24
N VAL A 212 -24.75 -24.10 -1.49
CA VAL A 212 -25.91 -23.62 -0.74
C VAL A 212 -27.04 -23.40 -1.73
N GLY A 213 -28.16 -24.13 -1.59
CA GLY A 213 -29.28 -24.05 -2.51
C GLY A 213 -30.28 -25.20 -2.37
N ASP A 214 -31.33 -25.15 -3.17
CA ASP A 214 -32.39 -26.16 -3.20
C ASP A 214 -31.94 -27.35 -4.05
N LEU A 215 -31.00 -28.15 -3.55
CA LEU A 215 -30.47 -29.34 -4.21
C LEU A 215 -30.39 -30.53 -3.26
N THR A 216 -30.65 -31.72 -3.79
CA THR A 216 -30.45 -32.99 -3.08
C THR A 216 -29.02 -33.49 -3.25
N ALA A 217 -28.58 -34.36 -2.33
CA ALA A 217 -27.26 -34.99 -2.41
C ALA A 217 -27.07 -35.81 -3.70
N SER A 218 -28.13 -36.46 -4.21
CA SER A 218 -28.08 -37.22 -5.46
C SER A 218 -27.91 -36.31 -6.68
N GLU A 219 -28.63 -35.18 -6.74
CA GLU A 219 -28.47 -34.19 -7.82
C GLU A 219 -27.05 -33.63 -7.84
N VAL A 220 -26.51 -33.26 -6.67
CA VAL A 220 -25.15 -32.73 -6.54
C VAL A 220 -24.11 -33.74 -6.97
N ARG A 221 -24.23 -35.01 -6.54
CA ARG A 221 -23.31 -36.08 -6.96
C ARG A 221 -23.35 -36.31 -8.46
N ALA A 222 -24.54 -36.42 -9.05
CA ALA A 222 -24.68 -36.64 -10.48
C ALA A 222 -24.04 -35.50 -11.28
N LEU A 223 -24.36 -34.25 -10.92
CA LEU A 223 -23.86 -33.07 -11.61
C LEU A 223 -22.34 -32.92 -11.49
N LEU A 224 -21.80 -33.06 -10.28
CA LEU A 224 -20.37 -32.85 -10.06
C LEU A 224 -19.52 -34.03 -10.54
N ASN A 225 -19.95 -35.28 -10.38
CA ASN A 225 -19.21 -36.42 -10.92
C ASN A 225 -19.12 -36.38 -12.45
N GLU A 226 -20.14 -35.84 -13.14
CA GLU A 226 -20.06 -35.60 -14.58
C GLU A 226 -19.06 -34.48 -14.91
N LYS A 227 -19.22 -33.29 -14.31
CA LYS A 227 -18.45 -32.09 -14.71
C LYS A 227 -17.01 -32.06 -14.19
N PHE A 228 -16.72 -32.76 -13.09
CA PHE A 228 -15.39 -32.85 -12.47
C PHE A 228 -14.70 -34.21 -12.68
N ALA A 229 -15.24 -35.08 -13.55
CA ALA A 229 -14.71 -36.43 -13.80
C ALA A 229 -13.21 -36.47 -14.12
N THR A 230 -12.70 -35.45 -14.82
CA THR A 230 -11.30 -35.38 -15.25
C THR A 230 -10.35 -34.83 -14.18
N TRP A 231 -10.87 -34.28 -13.08
CA TRP A 231 -10.06 -33.67 -12.03
C TRP A 231 -9.52 -34.75 -11.09
N LYS A 232 -8.33 -35.27 -11.38
CA LYS A 232 -7.77 -36.40 -10.64
C LYS A 232 -6.93 -35.94 -9.46
N SER A 233 -7.07 -36.66 -8.35
CA SER A 233 -6.18 -36.49 -7.21
C SER A 233 -4.79 -37.05 -7.49
N THR A 234 -3.75 -36.38 -7.01
CA THR A 234 -2.34 -36.74 -7.26
C THR A 234 -1.51 -36.92 -5.99
N GLY A 235 -2.06 -36.64 -4.81
CA GLY A 235 -1.32 -36.71 -3.57
C GLY A 235 -2.09 -36.22 -2.36
N LYS A 236 -1.36 -35.61 -1.42
CA LYS A 236 -1.91 -35.04 -0.19
C LYS A 236 -2.13 -33.54 -0.32
N PRO A 237 -3.07 -32.95 0.44
CA PRO A 237 -3.24 -31.51 0.51
C PRO A 237 -1.93 -30.80 0.86
N VAL A 238 -1.75 -29.59 0.34
CA VAL A 238 -0.63 -28.73 0.69
C VAL A 238 -0.78 -28.30 2.15
N LYS A 239 0.30 -28.46 2.92
CA LYS A 239 0.40 -27.91 4.26
C LYS A 239 1.02 -26.52 4.18
N LEU A 240 0.25 -25.52 4.55
CA LEU A 240 0.75 -24.15 4.71
C LEU A 240 1.45 -24.04 6.07
N GLU A 241 2.65 -23.46 6.08
CA GLU A 241 3.37 -23.20 7.33
C GLU A 241 2.90 -21.88 7.95
N SER A 242 2.60 -21.90 9.25
CA SER A 242 2.28 -20.67 10.00
C SER A 242 3.58 -19.95 10.33
N GLY A 243 3.72 -18.70 9.87
CA GLY A 243 4.87 -17.85 10.16
C GLY A 243 4.86 -17.24 11.57
N GLY A 244 3.69 -17.25 12.22
CA GLY A 244 3.43 -16.60 13.51
C GLY A 244 3.53 -15.08 13.45
N VAL A 245 2.88 -14.39 14.40
CA VAL A 245 3.13 -12.97 14.65
C VAL A 245 4.48 -12.84 15.36
N LYS A 246 5.37 -12.03 14.78
CA LYS A 246 6.70 -11.69 15.28
C LYS A 246 6.75 -10.18 15.58
N VAL A 247 5.88 -9.69 16.46
CA VAL A 247 6.02 -8.29 16.94
C VAL A 247 7.40 -8.19 17.59
N GLY A 248 8.33 -7.54 16.89
CA GLY A 248 9.73 -7.44 17.24
C GLY A 248 10.00 -6.38 18.31
N LYS A 249 11.29 -6.13 18.57
CA LYS A 249 11.76 -5.12 19.53
C LYS A 249 11.39 -3.67 19.14
N GLN A 250 10.98 -3.43 17.89
CA GLN A 250 10.65 -2.10 17.37
C GLN A 250 9.33 -1.59 17.98
N LYS A 251 9.43 -0.53 18.78
CA LYS A 251 8.26 0.09 19.43
C LYS A 251 7.57 1.13 18.56
N VAL A 252 8.33 1.85 17.74
CA VAL A 252 7.80 2.90 16.86
C VAL A 252 8.41 2.77 15.47
N VAL A 253 7.55 2.68 14.46
CA VAL A 253 7.92 2.74 13.04
C VAL A 253 7.26 3.96 12.44
N LEU A 254 8.07 4.83 11.83
CA LEU A 254 7.61 6.00 11.10
C LEU A 254 7.93 5.81 9.63
N VAL A 255 6.92 5.83 8.77
CA VAL A 255 7.10 5.89 7.32
C VAL A 255 7.02 7.34 6.90
N ASP A 256 8.13 7.89 6.42
CA ASP A 256 8.17 9.28 5.95
C ASP A 256 7.44 9.41 4.63
N ARG A 257 6.41 10.27 4.63
CA ARG A 257 5.65 10.68 3.47
C ARG A 257 5.52 12.19 3.50
N PRO A 258 6.45 12.94 2.87
CA PRO A 258 6.52 14.41 2.99
C PRO A 258 5.25 15.14 2.53
N THR A 259 4.46 14.53 1.65
CA THR A 259 3.20 15.10 1.13
C THR A 259 1.99 14.87 2.05
N SER A 260 2.16 14.17 3.19
CA SER A 260 1.08 13.90 4.13
C SER A 260 0.77 15.11 5.02
N VAL A 261 -0.47 15.60 4.91
CA VAL A 261 -1.04 16.59 5.85
C VAL A 261 -1.71 15.94 7.07
N GLN A 262 -1.93 14.62 7.00
CA GLN A 262 -2.45 13.78 8.07
C GLN A 262 -1.51 12.59 8.32
N SER A 263 -1.44 12.16 9.58
CA SER A 263 -0.77 10.94 10.01
C SER A 263 -1.77 9.79 10.06
N ALA A 264 -1.48 8.72 9.32
CA ALA A 264 -2.17 7.44 9.48
C ALA A 264 -1.50 6.65 10.62
N ILE A 265 -2.20 6.50 11.74
CA ILE A 265 -1.71 5.84 12.95
C ILE A 265 -2.26 4.42 13.00
N ARG A 266 -1.40 3.44 13.31
CA ARG A 266 -1.77 2.05 13.60
C ARG A 266 -1.04 1.57 14.86
N ILE A 267 -1.78 1.14 15.87
CA ILE A 267 -1.24 0.41 17.03
C ILE A 267 -1.50 -1.07 16.81
N VAL A 268 -0.44 -1.86 16.80
CA VAL A 268 -0.51 -3.26 16.37
C VAL A 268 0.14 -4.22 17.36
N GLY A 269 -0.41 -5.42 17.46
CA GLY A 269 0.07 -6.46 18.37
C GLY A 269 -0.35 -7.85 17.96
N ALA A 270 0.00 -8.85 18.76
CA ALA A 270 -0.48 -10.21 18.57
C ALA A 270 -1.96 -10.35 18.99
N GLY A 271 -2.68 -11.20 18.28
CA GLY A 271 -4.07 -11.56 18.53
C GLY A 271 -4.27 -13.08 18.59
N PRO A 272 -5.48 -13.54 18.92
CA PRO A 272 -5.81 -14.95 18.83
C PRO A 272 -5.82 -15.40 17.36
N ASP A 273 -5.16 -16.53 17.06
CA ASP A 273 -5.33 -17.20 15.76
C ASP A 273 -6.77 -17.70 15.55
N TYR A 274 -7.06 -18.21 14.36
CA TYR A 274 -8.41 -18.64 14.00
C TYR A 274 -8.95 -19.76 14.91
N THR A 275 -8.07 -20.64 15.40
CA THR A 275 -8.43 -21.84 16.19
C THR A 275 -8.54 -21.59 17.69
N SER A 276 -8.05 -20.45 18.16
CA SER A 276 -8.05 -20.07 19.56
C SER A 276 -9.46 -19.95 20.13
N SER A 277 -9.68 -20.52 21.32
CA SER A 277 -10.92 -20.37 22.10
C SER A 277 -11.20 -18.91 22.52
N ASP A 278 -10.17 -18.06 22.48
CA ASP A 278 -10.30 -16.64 22.83
C ASP A 278 -10.91 -15.81 21.71
N ARG A 279 -10.89 -16.30 20.47
CA ARG A 279 -11.22 -15.53 19.25
C ARG A 279 -12.58 -14.82 19.35
N THR A 280 -13.62 -15.55 19.75
CA THR A 280 -14.99 -14.99 19.83
C THR A 280 -15.07 -13.86 20.85
N ARG A 281 -14.45 -14.04 22.02
CA ARG A 281 -14.41 -13.00 23.07
C ARG A 281 -13.50 -11.82 22.68
N ALA A 282 -12.40 -12.08 21.97
CA ALA A 282 -11.54 -11.03 21.44
C ALA A 282 -12.23 -10.18 20.37
N SER A 283 -13.07 -10.80 19.53
CA SER A 283 -13.93 -10.05 18.59
C SER A 283 -14.87 -9.10 19.34
N LEU A 284 -15.48 -9.55 20.44
CA LEU A 284 -16.33 -8.70 21.27
C LEU A 284 -15.54 -7.56 21.96
N LEU A 285 -14.35 -7.88 22.48
CA LEU A 285 -13.43 -6.89 23.06
C LEU A 285 -13.06 -5.80 22.04
N SER A 286 -12.79 -6.19 20.79
CA SER A 286 -12.51 -5.24 19.73
C SER A 286 -13.73 -4.42 19.33
N SER A 287 -14.94 -5.01 19.32
CA SER A 287 -16.17 -4.26 19.09
C SER A 287 -16.37 -3.12 20.09
N ILE A 288 -16.08 -3.39 21.37
CA ILE A 288 -16.12 -2.40 22.45
C ILE A 288 -15.10 -1.28 22.23
N LEU A 289 -13.87 -1.64 21.86
CA LEU A 289 -12.81 -0.65 21.65
C LEU A 289 -13.05 0.23 20.42
N GLY A 290 -13.27 -0.37 19.24
CA GLY A 290 -13.36 0.38 17.98
C GLY A 290 -13.92 -0.39 16.77
N GLY A 291 -14.26 -1.67 16.90
CA GLY A 291 -14.76 -2.50 15.79
C GLY A 291 -16.28 -2.58 15.69
N GLY A 292 -17.01 -1.99 16.64
CA GLY A 292 -18.47 -2.04 16.71
C GLY A 292 -19.14 -1.09 15.73
N THR A 293 -20.32 -1.45 15.25
CA THR A 293 -21.15 -0.59 14.40
C THR A 293 -21.77 0.53 15.25
N GLY A 294 -21.20 1.74 15.22
CA GLY A 294 -21.83 2.93 15.79
C GLY A 294 -20.87 3.91 16.48
N LEU A 295 -21.39 5.09 16.82
CA LEU A 295 -20.69 6.19 17.49
C LEU A 295 -20.39 5.93 18.98
N GLY A 296 -20.82 4.79 19.53
CA GLY A 296 -20.66 4.46 20.96
C GLY A 296 -19.48 3.54 21.31
N ASN A 297 -18.55 3.28 20.39
CA ASN A 297 -17.30 2.57 20.73
C ASN A 297 -16.27 3.55 21.34
N ARG A 298 -15.37 3.03 22.17
CA ARG A 298 -14.49 3.88 23.00
C ARG A 298 -13.56 4.78 22.18
N LEU A 299 -12.98 4.27 21.10
CA LEU A 299 -12.11 5.07 20.24
C LEU A 299 -12.86 6.18 19.52
N ALA A 300 -14.08 5.93 19.03
CA ALA A 300 -14.91 6.96 18.41
C ALA A 300 -15.37 8.02 19.43
N SER A 301 -15.87 7.62 20.60
CA SER A 301 -16.27 8.58 21.64
C SER A 301 -15.09 9.44 22.11
N ASN A 302 -13.91 8.86 22.24
CA ASN A 302 -12.72 9.59 22.64
C ASN A 302 -12.16 10.48 21.51
N LEU A 303 -11.75 9.90 20.38
CA LEU A 303 -11.03 10.66 19.35
C LEU A 303 -11.94 11.52 18.46
N ARG A 304 -13.15 11.04 18.16
CA ARG A 304 -14.08 11.75 17.26
C ARG A 304 -15.01 12.68 18.03
N GLU A 305 -15.68 12.20 19.06
CA GLU A 305 -16.71 13.00 19.74
C GLU A 305 -16.12 13.98 20.77
N THR A 306 -15.16 13.52 21.58
CA THR A 306 -14.54 14.37 22.61
C THR A 306 -13.53 15.34 22.00
N HIS A 307 -12.66 14.86 21.11
CA HIS A 307 -11.53 15.66 20.60
C HIS A 307 -11.71 16.19 19.17
N GLY A 308 -12.54 15.56 18.34
CA GLY A 308 -12.72 15.96 16.94
C GLY A 308 -11.50 15.74 16.04
N TRP A 309 -10.57 14.84 16.41
CA TRP A 309 -9.30 14.65 15.69
C TRP A 309 -9.39 13.74 14.47
N THR A 310 -10.33 12.78 14.48
CA THR A 310 -10.52 11.84 13.38
C THR A 310 -11.99 11.54 13.14
N TYR A 311 -12.32 11.14 11.91
CA TYR A 311 -13.69 10.82 11.52
C TYR A 311 -14.08 9.37 11.80
N SER A 312 -13.17 8.41 11.66
CA SER A 312 -13.49 6.98 11.73
C SER A 312 -12.35 6.16 12.32
N PRO A 313 -12.04 6.34 13.62
CA PRO A 313 -11.12 5.43 14.29
C PRO A 313 -11.75 4.03 14.38
N TYR A 314 -10.94 2.99 14.27
CA TYR A 314 -11.41 1.62 14.35
C TYR A 314 -10.42 0.69 15.04
N SER A 315 -10.89 -0.50 15.43
CA SER A 315 -10.01 -1.59 15.81
C SER A 315 -10.56 -2.94 15.36
N TYR A 316 -9.69 -3.92 15.16
CA TYR A 316 -10.06 -5.29 14.85
C TYR A 316 -8.98 -6.28 15.29
N PHE A 317 -9.38 -7.54 15.44
CA PHE A 317 -8.44 -8.66 15.40
C PHE A 317 -8.50 -9.32 14.02
N THR A 318 -7.35 -9.49 13.38
CA THR A 318 -7.23 -10.38 12.22
C THR A 318 -7.17 -11.83 12.69
N THR A 319 -7.67 -12.73 11.85
CA THR A 319 -7.69 -14.16 12.16
C THR A 319 -7.22 -14.92 10.94
N ASN A 320 -5.91 -14.86 10.68
CA ASN A 320 -5.29 -15.49 9.51
C ASN A 320 -4.51 -16.74 9.93
N LEU A 321 -4.24 -17.64 9.00
CA LEU A 321 -3.47 -18.87 9.26
C LEU A 321 -2.03 -18.60 9.77
N PHE A 322 -1.46 -17.45 9.39
CA PHE A 322 -0.12 -17.02 9.78
C PHE A 322 -0.05 -16.41 11.19
N GLY A 323 -1.16 -16.40 11.92
CA GLY A 323 -1.28 -15.83 13.26
C GLY A 323 -2.28 -14.68 13.26
N GLY A 324 -3.09 -14.60 14.32
CA GLY A 324 -3.98 -13.46 14.52
C GLY A 324 -3.21 -12.25 15.01
N SER A 325 -3.59 -11.06 14.56
CA SER A 325 -3.03 -9.79 15.00
C SER A 325 -4.12 -8.85 15.50
N PHE A 326 -3.74 -7.90 16.35
CA PHE A 326 -4.58 -6.78 16.75
C PHE A 326 -4.16 -5.53 15.98
N VAL A 327 -5.13 -4.73 15.57
CA VAL A 327 -4.92 -3.41 14.97
C VAL A 327 -5.92 -2.42 15.59
N ALA A 328 -5.44 -1.29 16.06
CA ALA A 328 -6.24 -0.08 16.30
C ALA A 328 -5.71 1.05 15.41
N ALA A 329 -6.60 1.82 14.79
CA ALA A 329 -6.26 2.75 13.75
C ALA A 329 -7.01 4.08 13.90
N ALA A 330 -6.34 5.17 13.53
CA ALA A 330 -6.93 6.49 13.38
C ALA A 330 -6.08 7.32 12.41
N ASP A 331 -6.73 8.14 11.61
CA ASP A 331 -6.05 9.11 10.74
C ASP A 331 -6.38 10.51 11.23
N VAL A 332 -5.34 11.29 11.55
CA VAL A 332 -5.44 12.59 12.24
C VAL A 332 -4.52 13.63 11.61
N SER A 333 -4.77 14.91 11.85
CA SER A 333 -3.82 15.97 11.45
C SER A 333 -2.45 15.79 12.12
N ASN A 334 -1.36 16.12 11.41
CA ASN A 334 0.01 15.89 11.90
C ASN A 334 0.25 16.46 13.32
N ASN A 335 -0.30 17.63 13.62
CA ASN A 335 -0.12 18.35 14.88
C ASN A 335 -0.75 17.69 16.12
N VAL A 336 -1.62 16.69 15.96
CA VAL A 336 -2.26 15.95 17.07
C VAL A 336 -1.88 14.46 17.09
N THR A 337 -0.88 14.05 16.30
CA THR A 337 -0.48 12.65 16.13
C THR A 337 -0.12 11.98 17.45
N ASP A 338 0.74 12.62 18.25
CA ASP A 338 1.18 12.12 19.55
C ASP A 338 0.03 12.03 20.56
N SER A 339 -0.79 13.08 20.62
CA SER A 339 -1.95 13.16 21.51
C SER A 339 -2.98 12.08 21.17
N ALA A 340 -3.22 11.81 19.89
CA ALA A 340 -4.08 10.72 19.44
C ALA A 340 -3.53 9.35 19.86
N ILE A 341 -2.22 9.10 19.69
CA ILE A 341 -1.57 7.85 20.15
C ILE A 341 -1.74 7.68 21.66
N VAL A 342 -1.55 8.74 22.46
CA VAL A 342 -1.78 8.70 23.92
C VAL A 342 -3.20 8.26 24.24
N GLN A 343 -4.21 8.84 23.58
CA GLN A 343 -5.62 8.50 23.83
C GLN A 343 -5.99 7.07 23.34
N MET A 344 -5.43 6.62 22.22
CA MET A 344 -5.61 5.23 21.77
C MET A 344 -5.02 4.23 22.77
N ILE A 345 -3.78 4.47 23.25
CA ILE A 345 -3.14 3.64 24.27
C ILE A 345 -3.93 3.68 25.58
N PHE A 346 -4.47 4.85 25.96
CA PHE A 346 -5.29 5.01 27.14
C PHE A 346 -6.53 4.11 27.11
N GLU A 347 -7.32 4.11 26.04
CA GLU A 347 -8.51 3.24 25.94
C GLU A 347 -8.16 1.74 25.90
N ILE A 348 -7.05 1.40 25.24
CA ILE A 348 -6.51 0.02 25.25
C ILE A 348 -6.13 -0.39 26.68
N GLU A 349 -5.40 0.44 27.42
CA GLU A 349 -5.00 0.15 28.79
C GLU A 349 -6.19 0.08 29.75
N ARG A 350 -7.22 0.92 29.56
CA ARG A 350 -8.43 0.87 30.40
C ARG A 350 -9.11 -0.49 30.34
N LEU A 351 -9.19 -1.13 29.17
CA LEU A 351 -9.75 -2.48 29.04
C LEU A 351 -8.94 -3.54 29.79
N THR A 352 -7.67 -3.27 30.13
CA THR A 352 -6.84 -4.18 30.95
C THR A 352 -6.99 -3.93 32.46
N LYS A 353 -7.49 -2.76 32.86
CA LYS A 353 -7.51 -2.30 34.28
C LYS A 353 -8.92 -2.25 34.86
N GLU A 354 -9.91 -1.93 34.04
CA GLU A 354 -11.31 -1.71 34.41
C GLU A 354 -12.22 -2.76 33.78
N ASN A 355 -13.22 -3.23 34.52
CA ASN A 355 -14.26 -4.07 33.94
C ASN A 355 -15.10 -3.23 32.96
N VAL A 356 -15.48 -3.83 31.83
CA VAL A 356 -16.49 -3.24 30.95
C VAL A 356 -17.82 -3.17 31.71
N PRO A 357 -18.46 -1.99 31.81
CA PRO A 357 -19.79 -1.86 32.40
C PRO A 357 -20.80 -2.82 31.76
N ASP A 358 -21.71 -3.37 32.56
CA ASP A 358 -22.67 -4.38 32.10
C ASP A 358 -23.59 -3.87 30.97
N GLU A 359 -23.96 -2.58 31.00
CA GLU A 359 -24.76 -1.96 29.93
C GLU A 359 -24.00 -1.90 28.60
N GLU A 360 -22.72 -1.50 28.63
CA GLU A 360 -21.85 -1.44 27.46
C GLU A 360 -21.63 -2.85 26.88
N LEU A 361 -21.40 -3.84 27.75
CA LEU A 361 -21.26 -5.24 27.36
C LEU A 361 -22.54 -5.78 26.73
N THR A 362 -23.69 -5.55 27.36
CA THR A 362 -24.99 -6.03 26.88
C THR A 362 -25.30 -5.51 25.48
N LEU A 363 -25.06 -4.22 25.22
CA LEU A 363 -25.25 -3.61 23.91
C LEU A 363 -24.35 -4.26 22.83
N ASN A 364 -23.08 -4.49 23.15
CA ASN A 364 -22.14 -5.10 22.22
C ASN A 364 -22.48 -6.58 21.95
N VAL A 365 -22.91 -7.34 22.97
CA VAL A 365 -23.40 -8.72 22.80
C VAL A 365 -24.63 -8.76 21.89
N GLN A 366 -25.61 -7.89 22.12
CA GLN A 366 -26.82 -7.81 21.29
C GLN A 366 -26.49 -7.48 19.83
N SER A 367 -25.56 -6.54 19.61
CA SER A 367 -25.11 -6.17 18.26
C SER A 367 -24.36 -7.32 17.55
N ALA A 368 -23.44 -7.97 18.25
CA ALA A 368 -22.67 -9.10 17.73
C ALA A 368 -23.58 -10.29 17.36
N VAL A 369 -24.52 -10.64 18.24
CA VAL A 369 -25.52 -11.67 17.98
C VAL A 369 -26.39 -11.27 16.80
N GLY A 370 -26.99 -10.07 16.80
CA GLY A 370 -27.84 -9.60 15.69
C GLY A 370 -27.14 -9.65 14.33
N THR A 371 -25.89 -9.19 14.27
CA THR A 371 -25.05 -9.24 13.06
C THR A 371 -24.79 -10.67 12.61
N TYR A 372 -24.48 -11.57 13.54
CA TYR A 372 -24.32 -12.99 13.25
C TYR A 372 -25.59 -13.59 12.64
N LEU A 373 -26.76 -13.30 13.22
CA LEU A 373 -28.04 -13.84 12.74
C LEU A 373 -28.38 -13.36 11.34
N MET A 374 -28.27 -12.06 11.09
CA MET A 374 -28.49 -11.48 9.76
C MET A 374 -27.57 -12.10 8.71
N SER A 375 -26.34 -12.43 9.10
CA SER A 375 -25.37 -13.02 8.18
C SER A 375 -25.70 -14.46 7.75
N LEU A 376 -26.51 -15.22 8.51
CA LEU A 376 -26.92 -16.59 8.15
C LEU A 376 -27.89 -16.61 6.96
N ALA A 377 -28.57 -15.50 6.68
CA ALA A 377 -29.43 -15.36 5.49
C ALA A 377 -28.62 -15.25 4.18
N ASN A 378 -27.31 -15.01 4.25
CA ASN A 378 -26.43 -14.89 3.09
C ASN A 378 -25.77 -16.23 2.75
N ALA A 379 -26.07 -16.76 1.56
CA ALA A 379 -25.59 -18.07 1.12
C ALA A 379 -24.05 -18.17 1.02
N ASP A 380 -23.36 -17.11 0.57
CA ASP A 380 -21.89 -17.10 0.48
C ASP A 380 -21.23 -17.07 1.87
N ARG A 381 -21.81 -16.33 2.83
CA ARG A 381 -21.34 -16.34 4.23
C ARG A 381 -21.50 -17.73 4.85
N THR A 382 -22.64 -18.38 4.61
CA THR A 382 -22.88 -19.75 5.08
C THR A 382 -21.89 -20.74 4.44
N ALA A 383 -21.68 -20.67 3.12
CA ALA A 383 -20.69 -21.49 2.42
C ALA A 383 -19.28 -21.31 2.99
N THR A 384 -18.85 -20.05 3.19
CA THR A 384 -17.55 -19.71 3.78
C THR A 384 -17.39 -20.34 5.16
N ARG A 385 -18.40 -20.23 6.04
CA ARG A 385 -18.34 -20.77 7.40
C ARG A 385 -18.20 -22.29 7.42
N VAL A 386 -19.01 -23.01 6.65
CA VAL A 386 -18.89 -24.47 6.59
C VAL A 386 -17.50 -24.88 6.12
N GLN A 387 -16.94 -24.19 5.11
CA GLN A 387 -15.58 -24.45 4.66
C GLN A 387 -14.52 -24.09 5.70
N SER A 388 -14.71 -23.02 6.49
CA SER A 388 -13.79 -22.66 7.56
C SER A 388 -13.64 -23.75 8.62
N ILE A 389 -14.70 -24.55 8.87
CA ILE A 389 -14.64 -25.70 9.79
C ILE A 389 -13.55 -26.67 9.32
N ASP A 390 -13.54 -27.03 8.03
CA ASP A 390 -12.51 -27.92 7.47
C ASP A 390 -11.16 -27.21 7.28
N PHE A 391 -11.18 -25.98 6.76
CA PHE A 391 -9.98 -25.23 6.43
C PHE A 391 -9.08 -25.03 7.65
N TYR A 392 -9.68 -24.64 8.78
CA TYR A 392 -8.97 -24.41 10.06
C TYR A 392 -9.06 -25.59 11.03
N SER A 393 -9.66 -26.72 10.63
CA SER A 393 -9.83 -27.91 11.49
C SER A 393 -10.56 -27.61 12.80
N LEU A 394 -11.67 -26.87 12.73
CA LEU A 394 -12.48 -26.47 13.87
C LEU A 394 -13.41 -27.61 14.33
N PRO A 395 -13.90 -27.56 15.58
CA PRO A 395 -15.03 -28.36 16.01
C PRO A 395 -16.26 -28.14 15.11
N THR A 396 -17.02 -29.21 14.83
CA THR A 396 -18.20 -29.14 13.95
C THR A 396 -19.31 -28.24 14.47
N ASP A 397 -19.36 -28.03 15.79
CA ASP A 397 -20.30 -27.18 16.51
C ASP A 397 -19.77 -25.74 16.76
N HIS A 398 -18.65 -25.36 16.12
CA HIS A 398 -18.00 -24.06 16.34
C HIS A 398 -18.95 -22.87 16.14
N PHE A 399 -19.76 -22.91 15.07
CA PHE A 399 -20.70 -21.83 14.74
C PHE A 399 -22.01 -21.91 15.54
N ASP A 400 -22.39 -23.08 16.04
CA ASP A 400 -23.55 -23.24 16.93
C ASP A 400 -23.30 -22.58 18.28
N LYS A 401 -22.09 -22.73 18.81
CA LYS A 401 -21.70 -22.19 20.12
C LYS A 401 -21.42 -20.69 20.15
N LEU A 402 -21.40 -20.00 19.00
CA LEU A 402 -21.04 -18.57 18.97
C LEU A 402 -21.98 -17.71 19.80
N VAL A 403 -23.29 -17.92 19.65
CA VAL A 403 -24.30 -17.15 20.40
C VAL A 403 -24.15 -17.41 21.89
N GLU A 404 -24.01 -18.68 22.30
CA GLU A 404 -23.79 -19.07 23.69
C GLU A 404 -22.53 -18.41 24.27
N ILE A 405 -21.42 -18.39 23.54
CA ILE A 405 -20.17 -17.75 23.97
C ILE A 405 -20.38 -16.24 24.15
N TYR A 406 -21.05 -15.56 23.21
CA TYR A 406 -21.33 -14.13 23.37
C TYR A 406 -22.22 -13.86 24.59
N THR A 407 -23.33 -14.58 24.75
CA THR A 407 -24.30 -14.34 25.83
C THR A 407 -23.78 -14.72 27.21
N SER A 408 -22.83 -15.66 27.29
CA SER A 408 -22.20 -16.08 28.55
C SER A 408 -20.93 -15.30 28.91
N THR A 409 -20.50 -14.37 28.05
CA THR A 409 -19.28 -13.59 28.28
C THR A 409 -19.49 -12.60 29.43
N THR A 410 -18.57 -12.60 30.40
CA THR A 410 -18.58 -11.68 31.54
C THR A 410 -17.54 -10.56 31.38
N PRO A 411 -17.70 -9.42 32.10
CA PRO A 411 -16.68 -8.37 32.11
C PRO A 411 -15.29 -8.85 32.53
N SER A 412 -15.21 -9.75 33.52
CA SER A 412 -13.96 -10.32 34.00
C SER A 412 -13.25 -11.20 32.96
N GLN A 413 -14.02 -11.95 32.16
CA GLN A 413 -13.46 -12.74 31.05
C GLN A 413 -12.90 -11.81 29.97
N LEU A 414 -13.60 -10.73 29.62
CA LEU A 414 -13.09 -9.74 28.66
C LEU A 414 -11.82 -9.06 29.16
N MET A 415 -11.76 -8.65 30.43
CA MET A 415 -10.54 -8.10 31.02
C MET A 415 -9.38 -9.10 30.97
N ALA A 416 -9.64 -10.40 31.19
CA ALA A 416 -8.60 -11.43 31.08
C ALA A 416 -8.05 -11.54 29.65
N ILE A 417 -8.93 -11.48 28.63
CA ILE A 417 -8.52 -11.41 27.21
C ILE A 417 -7.72 -10.13 26.93
N ALA A 418 -8.18 -8.98 27.43
CA ALA A 418 -7.48 -7.71 27.27
C ALA A 418 -6.07 -7.77 27.90
N LYS A 419 -5.92 -8.26 29.13
CA LYS A 419 -4.59 -8.45 29.76
C LYS A 419 -3.67 -9.40 28.97
N LYS A 420 -4.24 -10.36 28.24
CA LYS A 420 -3.48 -11.30 27.41
C LYS A 420 -2.96 -10.66 26.13
N TYR A 421 -3.79 -9.91 25.41
CA TYR A 421 -3.45 -9.40 24.07
C TYR A 421 -3.07 -7.91 24.04
N PHE A 422 -3.54 -7.10 25.00
CA PHE A 422 -3.26 -5.66 25.10
C PHE A 422 -2.07 -5.31 25.98
N GLN A 423 -0.99 -6.06 25.83
CA GLN A 423 0.27 -5.81 26.54
C GLN A 423 1.04 -4.73 25.79
N LYS A 424 1.09 -3.51 26.33
CA LYS A 424 1.73 -2.36 25.67
C LYS A 424 3.18 -2.62 25.28
N GLU A 425 3.92 -3.40 26.08
CA GLU A 425 5.33 -3.73 25.82
C GLU A 425 5.50 -4.67 24.62
N LYS A 426 4.41 -5.29 24.15
CA LYS A 426 4.34 -6.18 22.99
C LYS A 426 3.53 -5.58 21.84
N MET A 427 3.30 -4.27 21.87
CA MET A 427 2.67 -3.52 20.79
C MET A 427 3.70 -2.63 20.10
N ALA A 428 3.46 -2.38 18.82
CA ALA A 428 4.19 -1.41 18.03
C ALA A 428 3.24 -0.30 17.56
N VAL A 429 3.77 0.92 17.49
CA VAL A 429 3.09 2.06 16.87
C VAL A 429 3.68 2.25 15.48
N VAL A 430 2.84 2.19 14.45
CA VAL A 430 3.20 2.49 13.07
C VAL A 430 2.52 3.80 12.68
N VAL A 431 3.30 4.74 12.16
CA VAL A 431 2.81 6.04 11.68
C VAL A 431 3.25 6.24 10.24
N VAL A 432 2.32 6.56 9.35
CA VAL A 432 2.63 7.04 7.99
C VAL A 432 2.26 8.52 7.93
N GLY A 433 3.25 9.39 7.77
CA GLY A 433 3.05 10.83 7.85
C GLY A 433 4.30 11.61 7.49
N LYS A 434 4.22 12.94 7.52
CA LYS A 434 5.38 13.80 7.22
C LYS A 434 6.35 13.77 8.40
N ALA A 435 7.50 13.10 8.24
CA ALA A 435 8.39 12.83 9.36
C ALA A 435 8.93 14.10 10.03
N SER A 436 9.19 15.16 9.26
CA SER A 436 9.63 16.45 9.80
C SER A 436 8.66 17.05 10.81
N ASP A 437 7.37 16.70 10.75
CA ASP A 437 6.32 17.28 11.60
C ASP A 437 6.10 16.43 12.87
N VAL A 438 6.29 15.12 12.79
CA VAL A 438 5.85 14.18 13.84
C VAL A 438 6.98 13.40 14.51
N GLN A 439 8.16 13.30 13.89
CA GLN A 439 9.23 12.41 14.39
C GLN A 439 9.68 12.77 15.80
N GLU A 440 9.79 14.06 16.15
CA GLU A 440 10.24 14.47 17.48
C GLU A 440 9.25 14.06 18.57
N SER A 441 7.95 14.31 18.37
CA SER A 441 6.91 13.98 19.35
C SER A 441 6.73 12.48 19.51
N LEU A 442 7.03 11.67 18.48
CA LEU A 442 6.94 10.21 18.53
C LEU A 442 8.02 9.54 19.39
N LYS A 443 9.15 10.21 19.68
CA LYS A 443 10.24 9.65 20.49
C LYS A 443 9.79 9.24 21.90
N GLN A 444 8.72 9.85 22.41
CA GLN A 444 8.16 9.51 23.74
C GLN A 444 7.61 8.08 23.80
N PHE A 445 7.28 7.46 22.66
CA PHE A 445 6.74 6.10 22.59
C PHE A 445 7.82 5.02 22.40
N GLY A 446 9.06 5.42 22.12
CA GLY A 446 10.22 4.53 21.99
C GLY A 446 11.14 4.90 20.82
N ASP A 447 12.17 4.08 20.60
CA ASP A 447 13.10 4.25 19.49
C ASP A 447 12.37 4.15 18.14
N ILE A 448 12.60 5.15 17.28
CA ILE A 448 11.96 5.26 15.98
C ILE A 448 12.80 4.55 14.94
N THR A 449 12.18 3.60 14.22
CA THR A 449 12.69 3.10 12.95
C THR A 449 12.04 3.87 11.81
N LEU A 450 12.83 4.64 11.06
CA LEU A 450 12.34 5.42 9.92
C LEU A 450 12.36 4.59 8.63
N TRP A 451 11.25 4.55 7.90
CA TRP A 451 11.09 3.87 6.61
C TRP A 451 10.68 4.87 5.52
N ASN A 452 10.95 4.54 4.26
CA ASN A 452 10.43 5.27 3.10
C ASN A 452 9.08 4.66 2.63
N GLU A 453 8.44 5.27 1.63
CA GLU A 453 7.15 4.80 1.08
C GLU A 453 7.21 3.38 0.45
N ASP A 454 8.41 2.86 0.16
CA ASP A 454 8.65 1.46 -0.27
C ASP A 454 8.94 0.51 0.91
N LEU A 455 8.66 0.97 2.13
CA LEU A 455 8.83 0.26 3.40
C LEU A 455 10.26 -0.20 3.66
N GLN A 456 11.25 0.45 3.04
CA GLN A 456 12.66 0.16 3.30
C GLN A 456 13.18 1.04 4.43
N PRO A 457 14.03 0.51 5.33
CA PRO A 457 14.70 1.31 6.34
C PRO A 457 15.45 2.49 5.72
N VAL A 458 15.03 3.69 6.08
CA VAL A 458 15.84 4.89 5.91
C VAL A 458 16.86 4.83 7.02
N LYS A 459 18.08 4.38 6.67
CA LYS A 459 19.19 4.54 7.59
C LYS A 459 19.35 6.03 7.85
N GLY A 460 19.37 6.39 9.13
CA GLY A 460 19.75 7.73 9.55
C GLY A 460 21.14 8.07 9.02
N MET A 461 21.52 9.32 9.16
CA MET A 461 22.86 9.77 8.80
C MET A 461 23.89 9.01 9.66
N GLU A 462 24.65 8.12 9.04
CA GLU A 462 25.77 7.41 9.64
C GLU A 462 26.94 8.39 9.84
N THR A 463 27.73 8.20 10.89
CA THR A 463 28.96 8.97 11.07
C THR A 463 29.93 8.63 9.94
N ALA A 464 30.54 9.65 9.33
CA ALA A 464 31.61 9.44 8.35
C ALA A 464 32.83 8.75 8.98
N GLU A 465 33.67 8.12 8.16
CA GLU A 465 34.85 7.43 8.65
C GLU A 465 35.81 8.38 9.39
N ALA A 466 36.46 7.88 10.43
CA ALA A 466 37.40 8.69 11.22
C ALA A 466 38.51 9.26 10.33
N GLY A 467 38.65 10.58 10.32
CA GLY A 467 39.66 11.29 9.53
C GLY A 467 39.19 11.85 8.18
N VAL A 468 37.95 11.57 7.78
CA VAL A 468 37.33 12.18 6.58
C VAL A 468 36.78 13.57 6.94
N SER A 469 37.26 14.62 6.26
CA SER A 469 36.76 16.00 6.43
C SER A 469 35.87 16.45 5.26
N ALA A 470 35.08 17.50 5.49
CA ALA A 470 34.25 18.11 4.44
C ALA A 470 35.10 18.57 3.24
N ASP A 471 36.25 19.21 3.49
CA ASP A 471 37.16 19.67 2.45
C ASP A 471 37.74 18.52 1.62
N GLN A 472 38.04 17.38 2.24
CA GLN A 472 38.55 16.21 1.51
C GLN A 472 37.52 15.64 0.55
N VAL A 473 36.27 15.50 1.01
CA VAL A 473 35.16 15.03 0.17
C VAL A 473 34.90 16.02 -0.97
N TRP A 474 34.87 17.32 -0.66
CA TRP A 474 34.66 18.38 -1.65
C TRP A 474 35.76 18.43 -2.71
N ASN A 475 37.03 18.33 -2.30
CA ASN A 475 38.15 18.30 -3.24
C ASN A 475 38.15 17.03 -4.11
N SER A 476 37.81 15.87 -3.53
CA SER A 476 37.66 14.62 -4.29
C SER A 476 36.56 14.72 -5.34
N MET A 477 35.47 15.42 -5.02
CA MET A 477 34.40 15.74 -5.97
C MET A 477 34.90 16.64 -7.10
N LEU A 478 35.64 17.70 -6.78
CA LEU A 478 36.22 18.58 -7.79
C LEU A 478 37.18 17.80 -8.71
N ASP A 479 38.00 16.91 -8.17
CA ASP A 479 38.91 16.06 -8.94
C ASP A 479 38.15 15.11 -9.88
N ALA A 480 37.07 14.48 -9.40
CA ALA A 480 36.20 13.64 -10.23
C ALA A 480 35.51 14.43 -11.35
N MET A 481 35.21 15.71 -11.11
CA MET A 481 34.65 16.65 -12.10
C MET A 481 35.70 17.19 -13.09
N GLY A 482 37.00 16.91 -12.91
CA GLY A 482 38.09 17.33 -13.81
C GLY A 482 39.17 18.20 -13.15
N GLY A 483 39.03 18.51 -11.86
CA GLY A 483 39.97 19.27 -11.05
C GLY A 483 39.68 20.77 -11.01
N LYS A 484 39.92 21.40 -9.85
CA LYS A 484 39.62 22.82 -9.56
C LYS A 484 40.18 23.78 -10.62
N ASP A 485 41.42 23.60 -11.04
CA ASP A 485 42.08 24.49 -12.02
C ASP A 485 41.53 24.35 -13.44
N VAL A 486 41.04 23.17 -13.82
CA VAL A 486 40.41 22.94 -15.13
C VAL A 486 39.01 23.56 -15.14
N LEU A 487 38.23 23.31 -14.09
CA LEU A 487 36.87 23.86 -13.93
C LEU A 487 36.90 25.41 -13.96
N ARG A 488 37.87 26.05 -13.31
CA ARG A 488 38.02 27.52 -13.30
C ARG A 488 38.38 28.16 -14.65
N LYS A 489 38.88 27.37 -15.60
CA LYS A 489 39.19 27.84 -16.97
C LYS A 489 37.95 27.86 -17.87
N VAL A 490 36.85 27.25 -17.45
CA VAL A 490 35.58 27.33 -18.17
C VAL A 490 34.97 28.71 -17.95
N LYS A 491 34.73 29.43 -19.06
CA LYS A 491 34.16 30.78 -19.10
C LYS A 491 32.73 30.80 -19.61
N SER A 492 32.31 29.78 -20.34
CA SER A 492 30.92 29.58 -20.74
C SER A 492 30.58 28.09 -20.81
N LEU A 493 29.32 27.76 -20.49
CA LEU A 493 28.78 26.41 -20.56
C LEU A 493 27.35 26.48 -21.08
N SER A 494 27.08 25.88 -22.24
CA SER A 494 25.73 25.70 -22.76
C SER A 494 25.34 24.23 -22.65
N ILE A 495 24.14 23.99 -22.13
CA ILE A 495 23.56 22.68 -21.89
C ILE A 495 22.22 22.62 -22.61
N GLU A 496 22.01 21.60 -23.43
CA GLU A 496 20.71 21.32 -24.05
C GLU A 496 20.36 19.84 -23.88
N GLY A 497 19.11 19.55 -23.54
CA GLY A 497 18.61 18.19 -23.35
C GLY A 497 17.14 18.05 -23.71
N LYS A 498 16.71 16.81 -23.92
CA LYS A 498 15.30 16.49 -24.15
C LYS A 498 14.60 16.33 -22.81
N MET A 499 13.50 17.04 -22.63
CA MET A 499 12.68 16.92 -21.43
C MET A 499 11.35 16.23 -21.73
N GLU A 500 10.83 15.47 -20.76
CA GLU A 500 9.45 14.95 -20.80
C GLU A 500 8.64 15.54 -19.65
N LEU A 501 7.59 16.30 -19.97
CA LEU A 501 6.64 16.82 -18.98
C LEU A 501 5.44 15.87 -18.88
N SER A 502 5.06 15.47 -17.66
CA SER A 502 3.85 14.68 -17.43
C SER A 502 2.69 15.59 -17.04
N ALA A 503 1.66 15.70 -17.89
CA ALA A 503 0.46 16.48 -17.61
C ALA A 503 -0.80 15.69 -18.01
N GLY A 504 -1.73 15.51 -17.07
CA GLY A 504 -3.02 14.84 -17.33
C GLY A 504 -2.90 13.38 -17.81
N GLY A 505 -1.82 12.68 -17.45
CA GLY A 505 -1.56 11.30 -17.90
C GLY A 505 -0.91 11.19 -19.29
N GLN A 506 -0.62 12.31 -19.95
CA GLN A 506 0.12 12.35 -21.21
C GLN A 506 1.56 12.85 -20.99
N LYS A 507 2.50 12.28 -21.74
CA LYS A 507 3.89 12.74 -21.81
C LYS A 507 4.03 13.74 -22.95
N ILE A 508 4.46 14.95 -22.62
CA ILE A 508 4.64 16.04 -23.57
C ILE A 508 6.15 16.23 -23.75
N PRO A 509 6.70 16.01 -24.96
CA PRO A 509 8.12 16.21 -25.22
C PRO A 509 8.47 17.69 -25.23
N GLY A 510 9.70 18.00 -24.88
CA GLY A 510 10.18 19.37 -24.79
C GLY A 510 11.70 19.48 -24.81
N ILE A 511 12.21 20.70 -24.69
CA ILE A 511 13.64 20.99 -24.62
C ILE A 511 13.94 21.76 -23.34
N TYR A 512 14.94 21.27 -22.62
CA TYR A 512 15.63 21.98 -21.54
C TYR A 512 16.88 22.64 -22.13
N LYS A 513 17.06 23.93 -21.86
CA LYS A 513 18.27 24.67 -22.22
C LYS A 513 18.76 25.48 -21.04
N MET A 514 20.06 25.41 -20.77
CA MET A 514 20.75 26.27 -19.81
C MET A 514 22.02 26.83 -20.42
N VAL A 515 22.26 28.13 -20.23
CA VAL A 515 23.51 28.78 -20.62
C VAL A 515 24.06 29.52 -19.41
N GLN A 516 25.31 29.25 -19.06
CA GLN A 516 26.03 29.96 -18.01
C GLN A 516 27.26 30.65 -18.60
N ALA A 517 27.60 31.82 -18.07
CA ALA A 517 28.82 32.53 -18.40
C ALA A 517 29.45 33.18 -17.16
N TYR A 518 30.78 33.23 -17.17
CA TYR A 518 31.56 33.81 -16.09
C TYR A 518 31.32 35.32 -15.96
N PRO A 519 31.23 35.89 -14.74
CA PRO A 519 31.23 35.19 -13.45
C PRO A 519 29.84 34.70 -12.99
N ARG A 520 28.79 35.53 -13.10
CA ARG A 520 27.44 35.25 -12.59
C ARG A 520 26.35 35.54 -13.61
N LYS A 521 26.39 34.85 -14.75
CA LYS A 521 25.34 34.94 -15.77
C LYS A 521 24.73 33.58 -16.00
N GLU A 522 23.40 33.53 -16.05
CA GLU A 522 22.63 32.32 -16.31
C GLU A 522 21.36 32.62 -17.10
N TYR A 523 21.07 31.73 -18.04
CA TYR A 523 19.81 31.66 -18.74
C TYR A 523 19.29 30.23 -18.67
N VAL A 524 18.04 30.04 -18.24
CA VAL A 524 17.36 28.75 -18.29
C VAL A 524 16.11 28.90 -19.14
N GLU A 525 15.83 27.93 -20.00
CA GLU A 525 14.61 27.87 -20.80
C GLU A 525 14.05 26.45 -20.84
N LEU A 526 12.75 26.35 -20.59
CA LEU A 526 11.97 25.13 -20.73
C LEU A 526 10.92 25.32 -21.82
N THR A 527 10.88 24.41 -22.79
CA THR A 527 9.88 24.44 -23.87
C THR A 527 9.15 23.11 -23.98
N ALA A 528 7.86 23.14 -24.32
CA ALA A 528 7.07 21.93 -24.56
C ALA A 528 6.38 21.97 -25.92
N GLN A 529 6.25 20.79 -26.53
CA GLN A 529 5.62 20.64 -27.84
C GLN A 529 4.11 20.44 -27.69
N MET A 530 3.35 21.47 -28.06
CA MET A 530 1.89 21.48 -28.03
C MET A 530 1.37 21.25 -29.46
N GLY A 531 1.31 19.99 -29.87
CA GLY A 531 0.98 19.62 -31.26
C GLY A 531 2.07 20.08 -32.24
N PRO A 532 1.76 20.85 -33.30
CA PRO A 532 2.77 21.35 -34.23
C PRO A 532 3.54 22.58 -33.71
N GLN A 533 3.17 23.14 -32.56
CA GLN A 533 3.78 24.37 -32.02
C GLN A 533 4.65 24.08 -30.80
N THR A 534 5.77 24.80 -30.68
CA THR A 534 6.59 24.81 -29.47
C THR A 534 6.19 25.98 -28.61
N MET A 535 5.90 25.72 -27.34
CA MET A 535 5.53 26.72 -26.35
C MET A 535 6.63 26.83 -25.29
N THR A 536 7.09 28.04 -25.00
CA THR A 536 8.01 28.30 -23.89
C THR A 536 7.22 28.29 -22.57
N LEU A 537 7.58 27.36 -21.69
CA LEU A 537 6.92 27.18 -20.40
C LEU A 537 7.51 28.10 -19.34
N PHE A 538 8.84 28.22 -19.34
CA PHE A 538 9.58 28.94 -18.32
C PHE A 538 10.88 29.49 -18.91
N GLN A 539 11.22 30.71 -18.50
CA GLN A 539 12.52 31.32 -18.74
C GLN A 539 13.02 31.96 -17.45
N GLN A 540 14.30 31.81 -17.18
CA GLN A 540 15.01 32.51 -16.12
C GLN A 540 16.21 33.24 -16.70
N PHE A 541 16.41 34.46 -16.24
CA PHE A 541 17.49 35.35 -16.64
C PHE A 541 18.21 35.78 -15.38
N THR A 542 19.53 35.68 -15.35
CA THR A 542 20.33 36.16 -14.24
C THR A 542 21.62 36.80 -14.76
N THR A 543 21.93 37.96 -14.20
CA THR A 543 23.16 38.73 -14.39
C THR A 543 23.72 39.08 -13.02
N GLU A 544 24.86 39.77 -12.97
CA GLU A 544 25.45 40.24 -11.71
C GLU A 544 24.56 41.26 -10.96
N GLU A 545 23.64 41.94 -11.66
CA GLU A 545 22.86 43.05 -11.11
C GLU A 545 21.35 42.76 -11.06
N SER A 546 20.86 41.77 -11.80
CA SER A 546 19.42 41.51 -11.93
C SER A 546 19.12 40.03 -12.16
N ALA A 547 17.94 39.62 -11.70
CA ALA A 547 17.32 38.34 -12.01
C ALA A 547 15.86 38.56 -12.40
N ALA A 548 15.36 37.77 -13.35
CA ALA A 548 13.98 37.82 -13.81
C ALA A 548 13.51 36.41 -14.21
N GLN A 549 12.23 36.16 -14.02
CA GLN A 549 11.58 34.91 -14.44
C GLN A 549 10.33 35.22 -15.26
N ILE A 550 10.09 34.41 -16.29
CA ILE A 550 8.91 34.47 -17.15
C ILE A 550 8.31 33.06 -17.18
N GLN A 551 7.02 32.95 -16.89
CA GLN A 551 6.27 31.69 -16.99
C GLN A 551 5.13 31.86 -17.97
N GLN A 552 5.07 30.97 -18.98
CA GLN A 552 4.07 31.01 -20.06
C GLN A 552 3.91 32.40 -20.70
N GLY A 553 5.03 33.13 -20.86
CA GLY A 553 5.07 34.47 -21.44
C GLY A 553 4.64 35.60 -20.50
N GLN A 554 4.34 35.33 -19.24
CA GLN A 554 4.04 36.34 -18.21
C GLN A 554 5.22 36.47 -17.22
N PRO A 555 5.66 37.69 -16.89
CA PRO A 555 6.66 37.90 -15.84
C PRO A 555 6.17 37.37 -14.49
N ILE A 556 7.02 36.65 -13.77
CA ILE A 556 6.79 36.28 -12.37
C ILE A 556 7.37 37.41 -11.50
N PRO A 557 6.57 38.05 -10.63
CA PRO A 557 7.11 39.03 -9.68
C PRO A 557 8.10 38.37 -8.72
N MET A 558 9.34 38.87 -8.69
CA MET A 558 10.36 38.47 -7.71
C MET A 558 10.54 39.59 -6.69
N GLY A 559 10.62 39.26 -5.41
CA GLY A 559 10.95 40.22 -4.36
C GLY A 559 12.44 40.57 -4.37
N ASP A 560 12.82 41.72 -3.79
CA ASP A 560 14.24 42.16 -3.75
C ASP A 560 15.17 41.10 -3.11
N ASP A 561 14.73 40.45 -2.02
CA ASP A 561 15.48 39.36 -1.36
C ASP A 561 15.66 38.14 -2.27
N GLU A 562 14.62 37.78 -3.04
CA GLU A 562 14.63 36.66 -3.97
C GLU A 562 15.55 36.92 -5.17
N VAL A 563 15.55 38.15 -5.68
CA VAL A 563 16.50 38.59 -6.70
C VAL A 563 17.93 38.48 -6.20
N GLN A 564 18.22 38.98 -4.99
CA GLN A 564 19.58 38.90 -4.43
C GLN A 564 20.02 37.45 -4.19
N LYS A 565 19.13 36.59 -3.69
CA LYS A 565 19.41 35.16 -3.51
C LYS A 565 19.68 34.45 -4.82
N GLN A 566 18.91 34.75 -5.87
CA GLN A 566 19.12 34.16 -7.20
C GLN A 566 20.48 34.57 -7.77
N ILE A 567 20.85 35.85 -7.66
CA ILE A 567 22.17 36.35 -8.09
C ILE A 567 23.29 35.69 -7.27
N ALA A 568 23.16 35.60 -5.95
CA ALA A 568 24.17 34.98 -5.08
C ALA A 568 24.34 33.48 -5.34
N SER A 569 23.26 32.80 -5.73
CA SER A 569 23.27 31.38 -6.06
C SER A 569 23.84 31.08 -7.45
N THR A 570 23.94 32.08 -8.31
CA THR A 570 24.38 31.93 -9.71
C THR A 570 25.89 32.12 -9.84
N HIS A 571 26.60 31.06 -10.20
CA HIS A 571 27.98 31.14 -10.69
C HIS A 571 28.28 29.91 -11.55
N ILE A 572 28.97 30.10 -12.68
CA ILE A 572 29.37 28.98 -13.53
C ILE A 572 30.29 28.03 -12.74
N LEU A 573 29.95 26.73 -12.69
CA LEU A 573 30.72 25.71 -11.96
C LEU A 573 31.10 26.17 -10.55
N GLN A 574 30.12 26.70 -9.82
CA GLN A 574 30.25 27.33 -8.50
C GLN A 574 31.09 26.53 -7.49
N GLU A 575 31.08 25.20 -7.61
CA GLU A 575 31.77 24.28 -6.71
C GLU A 575 33.29 24.55 -6.69
N ALA A 576 33.85 24.97 -7.83
CA ALA A 576 35.27 25.28 -7.98
C ALA A 576 35.66 26.67 -7.44
N TRP A 577 34.67 27.49 -7.06
CA TRP A 577 34.82 28.89 -6.67
C TRP A 577 34.42 29.17 -5.22
N LEU A 578 34.24 28.13 -4.42
CA LEU A 578 33.75 28.23 -3.03
C LEU A 578 34.50 29.27 -2.18
N ASP A 579 35.83 29.28 -2.25
CA ASP A 579 36.75 30.23 -1.61
C ASP A 579 36.56 31.68 -2.07
N ALA A 580 36.25 31.90 -3.35
CA ALA A 580 35.98 33.23 -3.89
C ALA A 580 34.54 33.70 -3.61
N LEU A 581 33.62 32.77 -3.36
CA LEU A 581 32.20 33.02 -3.10
C LEU A 581 31.87 33.12 -1.60
N GLY A 582 32.88 33.14 -0.72
CA GLY A 582 32.67 33.19 0.74
C GLY A 582 31.93 31.96 1.28
N GLY A 583 32.02 30.82 0.58
CA GLY A 583 31.33 29.61 0.97
C GLY A 583 32.13 28.71 1.90
N SER A 584 31.41 27.86 2.62
CA SER A 584 31.98 26.81 3.47
C SER A 584 31.20 25.52 3.32
N VAL A 585 31.87 24.40 3.61
CA VAL A 585 31.29 23.06 3.54
C VAL A 585 31.35 22.39 4.90
N GLU A 586 30.29 21.68 5.26
CA GLU A 586 30.19 20.92 6.50
C GLU A 586 29.78 19.48 6.19
N LEU A 587 30.56 18.51 6.67
CA LEU A 587 30.23 17.08 6.54
C LEU A 587 29.21 16.70 7.59
N LYS A 588 27.99 16.38 7.14
CA LYS A 588 26.90 15.97 8.02
C LYS A 588 26.97 14.48 8.35
N GLY A 589 27.46 13.67 7.42
CA GLY A 589 27.72 12.25 7.61
C GLY A 589 27.57 11.47 6.31
N ILE A 590 27.19 10.20 6.43
CA ILE A 590 26.93 9.29 5.32
C ILE A 590 25.43 8.96 5.32
N LYS A 591 24.78 8.98 4.16
CA LYS A 591 23.39 8.56 4.01
C LYS A 591 23.24 7.66 2.79
N GLU A 592 22.42 6.63 2.92
CA GLU A 592 22.05 5.80 1.78
C GLU A 592 20.87 6.47 1.04
N VAL A 593 21.04 6.72 -0.26
CA VAL A 593 20.02 7.32 -1.14
C VAL A 593 19.91 6.44 -2.39
N ASP A 594 18.72 5.88 -2.63
CA ASP A 594 18.46 4.97 -3.77
C ASP A 594 19.47 3.82 -3.90
N GLY A 595 19.91 3.27 -2.77
CA GLY A 595 20.90 2.18 -2.70
C GLY A 595 22.36 2.62 -2.92
N LYS A 596 22.61 3.92 -3.12
CA LYS A 596 23.96 4.51 -3.15
C LYS A 596 24.34 5.03 -1.78
N SER A 597 25.54 4.69 -1.33
CA SER A 597 26.10 5.27 -0.10
C SER A 597 26.77 6.60 -0.43
N CYS A 598 26.24 7.69 0.11
CA CYS A 598 26.68 9.05 -0.21
C CYS A 598 27.23 9.78 1.03
N TYR A 599 28.29 10.56 0.85
CA TYR A 599 28.63 11.62 1.80
C TYR A 599 27.60 12.75 1.67
N VAL A 600 27.15 13.31 2.79
CA VAL A 600 26.24 14.46 2.81
C VAL A 600 27.02 15.70 3.24
N ILE A 601 27.24 16.61 2.29
CA ILE A 601 27.94 17.87 2.51
C ILE A 601 26.90 19.01 2.49
N LEU A 602 26.82 19.76 3.59
CA LEU A 602 26.06 21.01 3.63
C LEU A 602 26.96 22.14 3.14
N LEU A 603 26.61 22.72 2.00
CA LEU A 603 27.18 23.93 1.45
C LEU A 603 26.45 25.15 2.00
N LYS A 604 27.20 26.07 2.60
CA LYS A 604 26.71 27.39 3.04
C LYS A 604 27.43 28.48 2.27
N ARG A 605 26.69 29.48 1.80
CA ARG A 605 27.24 30.65 1.10
C ARG A 605 26.56 31.92 1.57
N GLU A 606 27.31 33.01 1.60
CA GLU A 606 26.77 34.30 1.97
C GLU A 606 25.72 34.75 0.93
N GLY A 607 24.50 35.03 1.40
CA GLY A 607 23.40 35.52 0.56
C GLY A 607 22.69 34.48 -0.30
N ALA A 608 23.04 33.19 -0.21
CA ALA A 608 22.37 32.10 -0.92
C ALA A 608 21.79 31.07 0.07
N ASP A 609 20.80 30.30 -0.38
CA ASP A 609 20.22 29.23 0.43
C ASP A 609 21.20 28.07 0.64
N ASP A 610 21.12 27.44 1.81
CA ASP A 610 21.90 26.27 2.16
C ASP A 610 21.58 25.11 1.19
N GLN A 611 22.62 24.42 0.70
CA GLN A 611 22.47 23.29 -0.23
C GLN A 611 23.07 22.02 0.36
N SER A 612 22.34 20.90 0.31
CA SER A 612 22.87 19.58 0.69
C SER A 612 23.30 18.80 -0.55
N TYR A 613 24.59 18.50 -0.64
CA TYR A 613 25.17 17.68 -1.70
C TYR A 613 25.29 16.24 -1.20
N TYR A 614 24.68 15.32 -1.94
CA TYR A 614 24.82 13.88 -1.74
C TYR A 614 25.84 13.35 -2.75
N ILE A 615 27.07 13.12 -2.28
CA ILE A 615 28.21 12.76 -3.11
C ILE A 615 28.44 11.25 -3.02
N ASP A 616 28.34 10.52 -4.13
CA ASP A 616 28.50 9.07 -4.18
C ASP A 616 29.92 8.68 -3.71
N ARG A 617 30.03 7.86 -2.66
CA ARG A 617 31.31 7.47 -2.05
C ARG A 617 32.21 6.67 -2.97
N THR A 618 31.68 6.10 -4.05
CA THR A 618 32.42 5.28 -5.00
C THR A 618 33.02 6.12 -6.12
N THR A 619 32.25 7.09 -6.62
CA THR A 619 32.64 7.89 -7.79
C THR A 619 33.10 9.30 -7.44
N TYR A 620 32.79 9.77 -6.22
CA TYR A 620 32.91 11.14 -5.76
C TYR A 620 32.14 12.17 -6.59
N LEU A 621 31.23 11.73 -7.45
CA LEU A 621 30.37 12.63 -8.22
C LEU A 621 29.05 12.87 -7.46
N PRO A 622 28.47 14.08 -7.54
CA PRO A 622 27.16 14.35 -6.98
C PRO A 622 26.10 13.40 -7.54
N TYR A 623 25.31 12.81 -6.65
CA TYR A 623 24.13 12.04 -7.00
C TYR A 623 22.86 12.90 -6.90
N GLU A 624 22.78 13.73 -5.88
CA GLU A 624 21.63 14.59 -5.61
C GLU A 624 22.10 15.90 -4.96
N ILE A 625 21.45 17.02 -5.29
CA ILE A 625 21.60 18.29 -4.60
C ILE A 625 20.21 18.75 -4.16
N VAL A 626 20.07 19.09 -2.89
CA VAL A 626 18.80 19.58 -2.30
C VAL A 626 19.00 21.01 -1.81
N ALA A 627 18.11 21.92 -2.22
CA ALA A 627 18.08 23.33 -1.81
C ALA A 627 16.64 23.74 -1.51
N GLY A 628 16.32 23.94 -0.22
CA GLY A 628 14.95 24.24 0.22
C GLY A 628 13.97 23.12 -0.16
N GLU A 629 12.91 23.47 -0.89
CA GLU A 629 11.89 22.53 -1.41
C GLU A 629 12.23 21.98 -2.81
N SER A 630 13.40 22.32 -3.36
CA SER A 630 13.86 21.87 -4.68
C SER A 630 14.99 20.85 -4.57
N ASP A 631 14.99 19.86 -5.44
CA ASP A 631 16.05 18.87 -5.57
C ASP A 631 16.43 18.62 -7.04
N ILE A 632 17.69 18.29 -7.28
CA ILE A 632 18.21 17.88 -8.58
C ILE A 632 18.95 16.56 -8.39
N LYS A 633 18.50 15.51 -9.07
CA LYS A 633 19.18 14.21 -9.13
C LYS A 633 19.89 14.02 -10.46
N PHE A 634 21.08 13.41 -10.41
CA PHE A 634 21.91 13.15 -11.58
C PHE A 634 21.81 11.67 -11.97
N THR A 635 21.34 11.38 -13.18
CA THR A 635 21.07 9.99 -13.63
C THR A 635 22.30 9.30 -14.23
N GLY A 636 23.38 10.04 -14.46
CA GLY A 636 24.66 9.54 -14.94
C GLY A 636 25.67 10.68 -15.14
N TRP A 637 26.93 10.32 -15.40
CA TRP A 637 28.03 11.27 -15.58
C TRP A 637 28.94 10.83 -16.72
N GLY A 638 29.46 11.79 -17.49
CA GLY A 638 30.35 11.54 -18.63
C GLY A 638 31.36 12.66 -18.84
N LYS A 639 32.46 12.36 -19.53
CA LYS A 639 33.44 13.37 -19.94
C LYS A 639 32.89 14.20 -21.09
N VAL A 640 33.12 15.51 -21.02
CA VAL A 640 32.81 16.47 -22.09
C VAL A 640 34.08 17.25 -22.46
N ASP A 641 33.96 18.18 -23.42
CA ASP A 641 35.07 19.01 -23.89
C ASP A 641 35.76 19.79 -22.74
N ALA A 642 37.00 20.22 -23.00
CA ALA A 642 37.89 20.87 -22.03
C ALA A 642 38.28 20.00 -20.81
N GLY A 643 37.98 18.70 -20.84
CA GLY A 643 38.49 17.73 -19.84
C GLY A 643 37.69 17.70 -18.53
N ILE A 644 36.46 18.23 -18.54
CA ILE A 644 35.57 18.21 -17.38
C ILE A 644 34.59 17.04 -17.47
N THR A 645 34.09 16.58 -16.32
CA THR A 645 33.01 15.59 -16.22
C THR A 645 31.70 16.33 -15.92
N GLN A 646 30.63 16.01 -16.64
CA GLN A 646 29.31 16.61 -16.47
C GLN A 646 28.22 15.53 -16.45
N PRO A 647 27.02 15.83 -15.91
CA PRO A 647 25.90 14.89 -15.90
C PRO A 647 25.48 14.47 -17.32
N SER A 648 24.97 13.24 -17.49
CA SER A 648 24.36 12.80 -18.76
C SER A 648 22.84 12.95 -18.79
N GLY A 649 22.23 13.13 -17.62
CA GLY A 649 20.80 13.38 -17.43
C GLY A 649 20.50 13.90 -16.03
N LEU A 650 19.32 14.53 -15.89
CA LEU A 650 18.88 15.23 -14.69
C LEU A 650 17.42 14.88 -14.40
N ILE A 651 17.06 14.81 -13.11
CA ILE A 651 15.68 14.84 -12.64
C ILE A 651 15.56 16.07 -11.74
N ILE A 652 14.69 17.01 -12.09
CA ILE A 652 14.52 18.27 -11.37
C ILE A 652 13.16 18.24 -10.66
N GLY A 653 13.17 18.32 -9.33
CA GLY A 653 11.98 18.41 -8.50
C GLY A 653 11.32 19.79 -8.62
N MET A 654 10.01 19.80 -8.93
CA MET A 654 9.19 21.01 -9.05
C MET A 654 7.92 20.85 -8.19
N GLY A 655 8.10 20.73 -6.87
CA GLY A 655 7.01 20.45 -5.93
C GLY A 655 6.44 19.03 -6.11
N PRO A 656 5.12 18.84 -6.38
CA PRO A 656 4.52 17.50 -6.53
C PRO A 656 4.83 16.81 -7.87
N SER A 657 5.64 17.43 -8.74
CA SER A 657 5.98 16.93 -10.07
C SER A 657 7.49 16.92 -10.27
N GLU A 658 7.98 16.04 -11.14
CA GLU A 658 9.38 15.93 -11.52
C GLU A 658 9.53 16.18 -13.02
N LEU A 659 10.60 16.89 -13.40
CA LEU A 659 11.01 17.07 -14.79
C LEU A 659 12.21 16.18 -15.07
N VAL A 660 12.03 15.21 -15.98
CA VAL A 660 13.12 14.33 -16.42
C VAL A 660 13.76 14.91 -17.68
N VAL A 661 15.07 15.13 -17.63
CA VAL A 661 15.88 15.62 -18.75
C VAL A 661 16.94 14.57 -19.11
N ASN A 662 16.90 14.10 -20.35
CA ASN A 662 17.82 13.11 -20.89
C ASN A 662 18.58 13.67 -22.09
N ASP A 663 19.56 12.90 -22.59
CA ASP A 663 20.37 13.23 -23.76
C ASP A 663 21.05 14.61 -23.65
N LEU A 664 21.64 14.92 -22.49
CA LEU A 664 22.31 16.21 -22.29
C LEU A 664 23.53 16.35 -23.21
N THR A 665 23.59 17.50 -23.88
CA THR A 665 24.70 17.91 -24.73
C THR A 665 25.31 19.19 -24.20
N TYR A 666 26.64 19.30 -24.32
CA TYR A 666 27.42 20.37 -23.70
C TYR A 666 28.26 21.08 -24.74
N THR A 667 28.25 22.42 -24.69
CA THR A 667 29.21 23.27 -25.40
C THR A 667 30.02 24.05 -24.37
N VAL A 668 31.31 23.76 -24.26
CA VAL A 668 32.22 24.36 -23.28
C VAL A 668 33.05 25.44 -23.94
N ASN A 669 33.14 26.62 -23.33
CA ASN A 669 33.87 27.79 -23.87
C ASN A 669 33.41 28.21 -25.29
N GLY A 670 32.15 27.94 -25.62
CA GLY A 670 31.53 28.40 -26.86
C GLY A 670 31.23 29.90 -26.85
N THR A 671 30.97 30.46 -28.03
CA THR A 671 30.49 31.84 -28.17
C THR A 671 29.10 31.97 -27.57
N VAL A 672 28.91 32.91 -26.63
CA VAL A 672 27.63 33.20 -25.98
C VAL A 672 27.14 34.58 -26.44
N ASP A 673 25.88 34.65 -26.88
CA ASP A 673 25.23 35.95 -27.12
C ASP A 673 24.82 36.57 -25.78
N GLU A 674 25.49 37.64 -25.40
CA GLU A 674 25.26 38.38 -24.14
C GLU A 674 23.80 38.84 -23.97
N LYS A 675 23.05 39.01 -25.06
CA LYS A 675 21.64 39.41 -25.00
C LYS A 675 20.73 38.32 -24.44
N ILE A 676 21.18 37.07 -24.37
CA ILE A 676 20.36 35.96 -23.86
C ILE A 676 20.09 36.07 -22.36
N PHE A 677 20.95 36.78 -21.62
CA PHE A 677 20.83 36.93 -20.17
C PHE A 677 19.91 38.08 -19.75
N GLN A 678 19.34 38.82 -20.71
CA GLN A 678 18.45 39.94 -20.44
C GLN A 678 17.03 39.58 -20.88
N ALA A 679 16.07 39.73 -19.97
CA ALA A 679 14.66 39.63 -20.31
C ALA A 679 14.31 40.71 -21.35
N LYS A 680 13.61 40.32 -22.41
CA LYS A 680 13.23 41.23 -23.51
C LYS A 680 12.03 42.12 -23.18
#